data_AF-E8X691-F1
#
_entry.id   AF-E8X691-F1
#
_cell.length_a   1.000
_cell.length_b   1.000
_cell.length_c   1.000
_cell.angle_alpha   90.00
_cell.angle_beta   90.00
_cell.angle_gamma   90.00
#
_symmetry.space_group_name_H-M   'P 1'
#
loop_
_entity.id
_entity.type
_entity.pdbx_description
1 polymer ?
#
loop_
_entity_poly.entity_id
_entity_poly.type
_entity_poly.pdbx_seq_one_letter_code
_entity_poly.pdbx_strand_id
1 'polypeptide(L)'
;MSQYEDEKNDRRNDEAKATNVNPRRRFLKNAMFGAGGVVATASLAGCADGSHAATSDTVTFTVPSHVYGDVPFGVSATAMSSGQITYTVVSGPATIAGSTVTLTGVGTVVLQASAAADSSYAAAMQQASFTVAPGTPAIAFTVPSLAFGDAPFTVAATSNSTGAFTYSVVSGPATINGATVTLTGAGTVVLQASQAAATPYAAGTQKASFTVSAGAPANTQVPSAAAWKFGIMADSQWYQTDDGYNPFSVAVDIRNHVLQQMINNKVKFVAHVGDLTSNAANSGQSLDIYGHALFCQSLYNAGIGYFTMRGNHEDSSDCATALPIAFPQTQTGVHNSAPAVVTGYSNPDTKTLPTPVNTGAPFTLGTNLSSPDPWGTGDLKGLSYSFDYNNARFVTLDQFTPSDAATNKQYSITTSVAAQQPWISAQLAGRTAGSHAFLLTHKGLNLPYHTDVLLGNDPSQNATATDAFMASLSQNGVRYLICGHDHMHDRSIVTANDGKSSPVTQLVSSSNSNYNYFPRNATVSPGDKLNDSYTSVRRRKIVAQELNTFGYYIVTVDGPNVTFEFYSSPSYAAFDLGQHQWDLASVTTVPATPPLNFSLHETFGYSLVGKDFQIPFGSAFTVVSDTSPNGTVAKLLSGSNVVQDTDYSGYQFVRSVSTGWATGSGAQVSDIFYLWGLHSTLVSSQSETYALQMSYNAGVSSALLNAGKVYIGAIGDGGGWVNAASANFGGTPVFVLGAWNSSYPLGTYGVDVANGVAWAVVNYDGVFAVTQTS
;
A
#
# COMPACT_ATOMS: atom_id res chain seq x y z
N MET A 1 -17.09 -6.75 66.03
CA MET A 1 -15.76 -6.11 66.07
C MET A 1 -15.87 -4.92 65.13
N SER A 2 -15.90 -3.66 65.57
CA SER A 2 -14.81 -2.88 66.19
C SER A 2 -13.62 -2.73 65.24
N GLN A 3 -13.06 -1.55 64.96
CA GLN A 3 -13.24 -0.17 65.46
C GLN A 3 -12.60 0.77 64.39
N TYR A 4 -12.68 2.11 64.37
CA TYR A 4 -13.05 3.15 65.33
C TYR A 4 -13.67 4.34 64.56
N GLU A 5 -14.59 5.09 65.19
CA GLU A 5 -14.72 6.54 64.98
C GLU A 5 -14.65 7.22 66.34
N ASP A 6 -14.15 8.47 66.35
CA ASP A 6 -14.29 9.49 67.38
C ASP A 6 -14.02 10.85 66.68
N GLU A 7 -14.62 12.00 67.03
CA GLU A 7 -15.94 12.28 67.59
C GLU A 7 -16.17 13.81 67.53
N LYS A 8 -17.40 14.26 67.20
CA LYS A 8 -18.05 15.50 67.72
C LYS A 8 -17.44 16.90 67.38
N ASN A 9 -18.19 18.02 67.46
CA ASN A 9 -19.62 18.22 67.75
C ASN A 9 -20.23 19.45 67.04
N ASP A 10 -21.54 19.63 67.26
CA ASP A 10 -22.39 20.82 67.07
C ASP A 10 -22.63 21.30 65.63
N ARG A 11 -23.80 21.14 64.99
CA ARG A 11 -25.26 21.10 65.34
C ARG A 11 -25.96 22.47 65.26
N ARG A 12 -26.88 22.56 64.26
CA ARG A 12 -28.24 23.13 64.33
C ARG A 12 -28.39 24.66 64.57
N ASN A 13 -29.39 25.42 64.10
CA ASN A 13 -30.52 25.31 63.13
C ASN A 13 -31.03 26.77 62.88
N ASP A 14 -32.01 27.16 62.04
CA ASP A 14 -33.01 26.45 61.23
C ASP A 14 -33.54 27.27 60.00
N GLU A 15 -34.46 26.67 59.24
CA GLU A 15 -35.57 27.25 58.44
C GLU A 15 -35.51 28.66 57.75
N ALA A 16 -35.44 28.62 56.41
CA ALA A 16 -36.50 29.04 55.46
C ALA A 16 -37.00 30.50 55.23
N LYS A 17 -37.24 30.79 53.93
CA LYS A 17 -38.24 31.71 53.31
C LYS A 17 -38.11 33.27 53.41
N ALA A 18 -37.50 33.82 52.35
CA ALA A 18 -38.10 34.70 51.33
C ALA A 18 -38.82 36.05 51.67
N THR A 19 -38.59 37.05 50.78
CA THR A 19 -39.34 38.32 50.55
C THR A 19 -39.33 39.41 51.65
N ASN A 20 -39.47 40.73 51.41
CA ASN A 20 -39.24 41.64 50.25
C ASN A 20 -39.37 43.12 50.76
N VAL A 21 -38.98 44.14 49.97
CA VAL A 21 -39.34 45.59 50.08
C VAL A 21 -38.70 46.46 51.20
N ASN A 22 -37.74 47.33 50.83
CA ASN A 22 -37.72 48.84 50.91
C ASN A 22 -38.35 49.62 52.12
N PRO A 23 -38.05 50.94 52.35
CA PRO A 23 -36.93 51.81 51.90
C PRO A 23 -36.41 52.92 52.90
N ARG A 24 -35.29 53.60 52.52
CA ARG A 24 -35.01 55.08 52.64
C ARG A 24 -34.67 55.82 53.98
N ARG A 25 -33.63 56.69 53.88
CA ARG A 25 -33.41 58.05 54.50
C ARG A 25 -32.94 58.13 55.99
N ARG A 26 -32.24 59.19 56.49
CA ARG A 26 -31.35 60.25 55.90
C ARG A 26 -30.65 61.14 57.00
N PHE A 27 -29.30 61.11 57.08
CA PHE A 27 -28.34 62.20 57.52
C PHE A 27 -28.35 62.85 58.94
N LEU A 28 -27.12 62.98 59.52
CA LEU A 28 -26.60 64.05 60.45
C LEU A 28 -27.17 64.13 61.90
N LYS A 29 -26.54 64.74 62.94
CA LYS A 29 -25.36 65.64 63.11
C LYS A 29 -24.84 65.66 64.60
N ASN A 30 -23.55 66.03 64.86
CA ASN A 30 -22.86 66.66 66.04
C ASN A 30 -23.39 66.47 67.52
N ALA A 31 -22.65 66.55 68.66
CA ALA A 31 -21.23 66.59 69.14
C ALA A 31 -21.27 66.42 70.72
N MET A 32 -20.42 66.84 71.71
CA MET A 32 -19.15 67.60 71.86
C MET A 32 -18.60 67.49 73.35
N PHE A 33 -17.29 67.76 73.63
CA PHE A 33 -16.60 67.92 74.96
C PHE A 33 -16.57 66.71 75.94
N GLY A 34 -15.67 66.56 76.96
CA GLY A 34 -14.47 67.29 77.50
C GLY A 34 -14.24 66.95 79.01
N ALA A 35 -13.15 67.25 79.77
CA ALA A 35 -11.72 67.62 79.54
C ALA A 35 -10.91 67.71 80.89
N GLY A 36 -9.57 67.50 80.93
CA GLY A 36 -8.64 67.80 82.07
C GLY A 36 -7.76 66.62 82.60
N GLY A 37 -6.57 66.78 83.24
CA GLY A 37 -5.66 67.94 83.46
C GLY A 37 -4.47 67.66 84.45
N VAL A 38 -3.49 68.60 84.58
CA VAL A 38 -2.42 68.76 85.64
C VAL A 38 -1.11 67.90 85.54
N VAL A 39 0.17 68.33 85.82
CA VAL A 39 0.96 69.61 85.84
C VAL A 39 2.51 69.34 85.88
N ALA A 40 3.33 70.09 85.09
CA ALA A 40 4.79 70.45 85.22
C ALA A 40 5.91 69.36 85.45
N THR A 41 7.25 69.59 85.36
CA THR A 41 8.13 70.79 85.25
C THR A 41 9.37 70.64 84.32
N ALA A 42 9.68 71.72 83.55
CA ALA A 42 11.00 72.30 83.17
C ALA A 42 12.22 71.47 82.68
N SER A 43 12.68 71.78 81.46
CA SER A 43 13.99 72.46 81.19
C SER A 43 13.99 73.10 79.78
N LEU A 44 14.95 73.98 79.45
CA LEU A 44 15.08 74.62 78.11
C LEU A 44 16.44 74.32 77.47
N ALA A 45 16.44 73.94 76.19
CA ALA A 45 17.60 74.00 75.29
C ALA A 45 17.15 74.03 73.82
N GLY A 46 17.83 74.83 72.99
CA GLY A 46 17.91 74.71 71.51
C GLY A 46 16.62 74.73 70.68
N CYS A 47 16.42 75.77 69.86
CA CYS A 47 15.37 75.77 68.82
C CYS A 47 15.96 75.64 67.40
N ALA A 48 15.75 74.47 66.80
CA ALA A 48 15.76 74.15 65.37
C ALA A 48 14.83 72.93 65.24
N ASP A 49 13.73 73.00 64.50
CA ASP A 49 13.65 72.96 63.03
C ASP A 49 14.13 71.61 62.45
N GLY A 50 13.27 70.78 61.86
CA GLY A 50 11.81 70.96 61.72
C GLY A 50 11.10 69.73 61.14
N SER A 51 9.80 69.62 61.40
CA SER A 51 8.94 68.56 60.86
C SER A 51 8.67 68.77 59.37
N HIS A 52 9.65 68.45 58.54
CA HIS A 52 9.48 68.38 57.10
C HIS A 52 8.41 67.33 56.78
N ALA A 53 7.41 67.68 55.97
CA ALA A 53 6.52 66.68 55.39
C ALA A 53 7.37 65.78 54.50
N ALA A 54 7.31 64.46 54.73
CA ALA A 54 8.09 63.49 53.97
C ALA A 54 7.84 63.71 52.47
N THR A 55 8.90 63.93 51.71
CA THR A 55 8.80 64.30 50.29
C THR A 55 8.18 63.17 49.49
N SER A 56 7.47 63.50 48.41
CA SER A 56 6.95 62.46 47.50
C SER A 56 8.13 61.72 46.89
N ASP A 57 8.19 60.41 47.11
CA ASP A 57 9.08 59.55 46.33
C ASP A 57 8.67 59.58 44.85
N THR A 58 9.61 59.25 43.96
CA THR A 58 9.42 59.19 42.52
C THR A 58 9.96 57.86 42.02
N VAL A 59 9.07 56.88 41.90
CA VAL A 59 9.40 55.53 41.42
C VAL A 59 9.45 55.56 39.89
N THR A 60 10.63 55.33 39.32
CA THR A 60 10.79 55.14 37.86
C THR A 60 10.74 53.65 37.55
N PHE A 61 9.71 53.23 36.81
CA PHE A 61 9.50 51.83 36.44
C PHE A 61 8.96 51.71 35.01
N THR A 62 9.64 50.93 34.18
CA THR A 62 9.28 50.65 32.78
C THR A 62 9.65 49.20 32.44
N VAL A 63 8.88 48.56 31.56
CA VAL A 63 9.12 47.18 31.10
C VAL A 63 8.96 47.14 29.58
N PRO A 64 9.90 46.55 28.82
CA PRO A 64 9.75 46.36 27.37
C PRO A 64 8.56 45.46 27.01
N SER A 65 8.18 45.45 25.73
CA SER A 65 7.24 44.45 25.21
C SER A 65 7.96 43.14 24.88
N HIS A 66 7.23 42.03 25.00
CA HIS A 66 7.77 40.67 25.04
C HIS A 66 7.00 39.71 24.11
N VAL A 67 7.48 38.48 23.96
CA VAL A 67 6.83 37.42 23.17
C VAL A 67 6.47 36.24 24.07
N TYR A 68 5.33 35.59 23.83
CA TYR A 68 4.98 34.37 24.55
C TYR A 68 6.00 33.26 24.22
N GLY A 69 6.62 32.71 25.25
CA GLY A 69 7.75 31.78 25.14
C GLY A 69 9.10 32.38 25.54
N ASP A 70 9.18 33.71 25.78
CA ASP A 70 10.35 34.34 26.39
C ASP A 70 10.68 33.69 27.75
N VAL A 71 11.99 33.52 28.01
CA VAL A 71 12.48 33.01 29.30
C VAL A 71 12.15 34.00 30.44
N PRO A 72 11.96 33.53 31.70
CA PRO A 72 11.65 34.41 32.82
C PRO A 72 12.69 35.52 32.99
N PHE A 73 12.23 36.77 33.05
CA PHE A 73 13.09 37.95 32.98
C PHE A 73 13.01 38.80 34.26
N GLY A 74 14.13 39.42 34.63
CA GLY A 74 14.18 40.34 35.77
C GLY A 74 13.64 41.73 35.41
N VAL A 75 12.83 42.32 36.28
CA VAL A 75 12.44 43.74 36.21
C VAL A 75 13.11 44.55 37.33
N SER A 76 13.31 45.83 37.09
CA SER A 76 13.84 46.77 38.08
C SER A 76 13.15 48.12 38.01
N ALA A 77 12.93 48.72 39.17
CA ALA A 77 12.56 50.11 39.35
C ALA A 77 13.63 50.83 40.16
N THR A 78 13.70 52.16 40.05
CA THR A 78 14.46 53.02 40.95
C THR A 78 13.51 53.94 41.71
N ALA A 79 13.92 54.31 42.92
CA ALA A 79 13.21 55.21 43.82
C ALA A 79 14.19 56.25 44.38
N MET A 80 13.69 57.34 44.92
CA MET A 80 14.48 58.29 45.72
C MET A 80 14.56 57.86 47.19
N SER A 81 13.60 57.05 47.65
CA SER A 81 13.64 56.42 48.96
C SER A 81 14.66 55.27 49.03
N SER A 82 15.11 54.98 50.24
CA SER A 82 15.89 53.80 50.63
C SER A 82 15.00 52.57 50.96
N GLY A 83 13.68 52.71 50.80
CA GLY A 83 12.71 51.67 51.12
C GLY A 83 12.79 50.47 50.19
N GLN A 84 12.42 49.29 50.69
CA GLN A 84 12.38 48.07 49.87
C GLN A 84 11.36 48.22 48.74
N ILE A 85 11.81 48.00 47.50
CA ILE A 85 10.93 47.92 46.33
C ILE A 85 10.37 46.50 46.23
N THR A 86 9.06 46.40 46.04
CA THR A 86 8.32 45.16 45.80
C THR A 86 7.54 45.24 44.48
N TYR A 87 7.36 44.11 43.82
CA TYR A 87 6.70 44.05 42.50
C TYR A 87 5.48 43.12 42.53
N THR A 88 4.40 43.51 41.86
CA THR A 88 3.17 42.71 41.73
C THR A 88 2.61 42.76 40.30
N VAL A 89 1.88 41.71 39.91
CA VAL A 89 1.04 41.72 38.70
C VAL A 89 -0.29 42.38 39.05
N VAL A 90 -0.66 43.43 38.32
CA VAL A 90 -1.95 44.13 38.46
C VAL A 90 -3.01 43.50 37.57
N SER A 91 -2.64 43.18 36.34
CA SER A 91 -3.51 42.52 35.36
C SER A 91 -2.72 41.92 34.21
N GLY A 92 -3.31 40.95 33.51
CA GLY A 92 -2.73 40.32 32.32
C GLY A 92 -2.05 38.98 32.59
N PRO A 93 -1.65 38.25 31.53
CA PRO A 93 -1.21 36.86 31.64
C PRO A 93 0.28 36.75 31.98
N ALA A 94 0.62 37.06 33.23
CA ALA A 94 1.94 36.85 33.81
C ALA A 94 1.86 36.46 35.29
N THR A 95 2.93 35.90 35.81
CA THR A 95 3.21 35.77 37.25
C THR A 95 4.53 36.47 37.58
N ILE A 96 4.74 36.79 38.86
CA ILE A 96 5.98 37.43 39.33
C ILE A 96 6.42 36.83 40.66
N ALA A 97 7.72 36.59 40.81
CA ALA A 97 8.34 36.08 42.02
C ALA A 97 9.58 36.91 42.36
N GLY A 98 9.51 37.67 43.46
CA GLY A 98 10.52 38.70 43.76
C GLY A 98 10.51 39.79 42.69
N SER A 99 11.53 39.81 41.85
CA SER A 99 11.63 40.67 40.66
C SER A 99 11.65 39.91 39.33
N THR A 100 11.45 38.59 39.33
CA THR A 100 11.43 37.77 38.11
C THR A 100 10.00 37.58 37.61
N VAL A 101 9.74 37.95 36.36
CA VAL A 101 8.46 37.82 35.66
C VAL A 101 8.46 36.58 34.79
N THR A 102 7.36 35.82 34.81
CA THR A 102 7.11 34.69 33.92
C THR A 102 5.81 34.92 33.16
N LEU A 103 5.83 34.81 31.83
CA LEU A 103 4.65 35.03 30.99
C LEU A 103 3.81 33.75 30.90
N THR A 104 2.48 33.88 30.99
CA THR A 104 1.54 32.74 30.98
C THR A 104 0.56 32.76 29.80
N GLY A 105 0.61 33.78 28.95
CA GLY A 105 -0.23 33.92 27.76
C GLY A 105 0.06 35.21 26.99
N VAL A 106 -0.82 35.55 26.04
CA VAL A 106 -0.69 36.73 25.16
C VAL A 106 -1.62 37.88 25.56
N GLY A 107 -1.23 39.11 25.28
CA GLY A 107 -2.01 40.32 25.57
C GLY A 107 -1.25 41.33 26.43
N THR A 108 -1.95 42.35 26.95
CA THR A 108 -1.32 43.39 27.78
C THR A 108 -1.13 42.89 29.21
N VAL A 109 0.10 43.02 29.72
CA VAL A 109 0.46 42.84 31.13
C VAL A 109 0.69 44.20 31.77
N VAL A 110 0.20 44.37 33.00
CA VAL A 110 0.45 45.55 33.84
C VAL A 110 1.10 45.08 35.13
N LEU A 111 2.30 45.58 35.40
CA LEU A 111 3.03 45.35 36.64
C LEU A 111 3.08 46.63 37.47
N GLN A 112 3.17 46.49 38.79
CA GLN A 112 3.37 47.59 39.71
C GLN A 112 4.67 47.40 40.49
N ALA A 113 5.52 48.43 40.51
CA ALA A 113 6.59 48.58 41.48
C ALA A 113 6.10 49.47 42.63
N SER A 114 6.32 49.04 43.87
CA SER A 114 5.92 49.78 45.09
C SER A 114 7.11 49.92 46.02
N ALA A 115 7.50 51.16 46.32
CA ALA A 115 8.58 51.50 47.25
C ALA A 115 8.00 51.82 48.64
N ALA A 116 8.58 51.22 49.68
CA ALA A 116 8.22 51.51 51.06
C ALA A 116 8.66 52.93 51.50
N ALA A 117 7.94 53.53 52.45
CA ALA A 117 8.35 54.80 53.05
C ALA A 117 9.65 54.66 53.86
N ASP A 118 10.42 55.74 53.96
CA ASP A 118 11.59 55.84 54.84
C ASP A 118 11.54 57.12 55.71
N SER A 119 12.67 57.52 56.28
CA SER A 119 12.76 58.71 57.15
C SER A 119 12.63 60.06 56.40
N SER A 120 12.68 60.05 55.06
CA SER A 120 12.72 61.24 54.21
C SER A 120 11.58 61.26 53.20
N TYR A 121 11.13 60.10 52.73
CA TYR A 121 10.15 59.96 51.64
C TYR A 121 8.93 59.12 52.03
N ALA A 122 7.76 59.54 51.55
CA ALA A 122 6.52 58.77 51.66
C ALA A 122 6.48 57.62 50.64
N ALA A 123 5.80 56.53 50.99
CA ALA A 123 5.65 55.36 50.11
C ALA A 123 4.98 55.73 48.77
N ALA A 124 5.50 55.19 47.66
CA ALA A 124 5.00 55.47 46.32
C ALA A 124 4.94 54.20 45.45
N MET A 125 4.18 54.29 44.36
CA MET A 125 4.01 53.20 43.41
C MET A 125 3.98 53.73 41.98
N GLN A 126 4.53 52.97 41.05
CA GLN A 126 4.45 53.23 39.61
C GLN A 126 4.05 51.94 38.90
N GLN A 127 3.17 52.06 37.90
CA GLN A 127 2.76 50.95 37.05
C GLN A 127 3.45 51.03 35.68
N ALA A 128 3.82 49.86 35.14
CA ALA A 128 4.35 49.71 33.80
C ALA A 128 3.45 48.73 33.03
N SER A 129 2.97 49.15 31.86
CA SER A 129 2.19 48.32 30.95
C SER A 129 3.02 47.94 29.72
N PHE A 130 2.97 46.66 29.34
CA PHE A 130 3.64 46.15 28.15
C PHE A 130 2.79 45.09 27.45
N THR A 131 3.06 44.82 26.18
CA THR A 131 2.35 43.79 25.41
C THR A 131 3.17 42.51 25.32
N VAL A 132 2.47 41.37 25.37
CA VAL A 132 3.00 40.04 25.06
C VAL A 132 2.42 39.61 23.72
N ALA A 133 3.26 39.55 22.68
CA ALA A 133 2.89 39.08 21.36
C ALA A 133 2.77 37.54 21.30
N PRO A 134 2.00 36.97 20.37
CA PRO A 134 1.95 35.52 20.16
C PRO A 134 3.31 34.93 19.81
N GLY A 135 3.60 33.75 20.36
CA GLY A 135 4.83 33.02 20.07
C GLY A 135 4.82 32.45 18.65
N THR A 136 6.01 32.25 18.06
CA THR A 136 6.14 31.50 16.81
C THR A 136 5.97 30.00 17.10
N PRO A 137 5.10 29.25 16.38
CA PRO A 137 5.01 27.82 16.54
C PRO A 137 6.29 27.14 16.03
N ALA A 138 6.86 26.25 16.84
CA ALA A 138 7.96 25.39 16.43
C ALA A 138 7.35 24.20 15.65
N ILE A 139 7.46 24.20 14.33
CA ILE A 139 6.88 23.17 13.46
C ILE A 139 7.98 22.22 12.99
N ALA A 140 7.83 20.93 13.28
CA ALA A 140 8.64 19.86 12.70
C ALA A 140 7.88 19.24 11.52
N PHE A 141 8.50 19.24 10.34
CA PHE A 141 7.94 18.66 9.12
C PHE A 141 9.07 18.16 8.21
N THR A 142 9.09 16.86 7.94
CA THR A 142 10.10 16.16 7.13
C THR A 142 9.44 15.07 6.30
N VAL A 143 9.96 14.82 5.11
CA VAL A 143 9.47 13.79 4.19
C VAL A 143 10.71 13.02 3.67
N PRO A 144 10.70 11.68 3.62
CA PRO A 144 11.80 10.90 3.06
C PRO A 144 11.96 11.14 1.55
N SER A 145 13.10 10.75 0.98
CA SER A 145 13.22 10.63 -0.48
C SER A 145 12.50 9.37 -0.96
N LEU A 146 11.97 9.44 -2.19
CA LEU A 146 11.05 8.47 -2.80
C LEU A 146 11.42 8.25 -4.26
N ALA A 147 10.77 7.33 -4.96
CA ALA A 147 10.91 7.12 -6.40
C ALA A 147 9.66 7.54 -7.18
N PHE A 148 9.82 7.90 -8.46
CA PHE A 148 8.67 8.17 -9.32
C PHE A 148 7.99 6.84 -9.70
N GLY A 149 6.74 6.66 -9.27
CA GLY A 149 5.99 5.41 -9.40
C GLY A 149 5.50 4.89 -8.04
N ASP A 150 6.08 5.36 -6.93
CA ASP A 150 5.63 5.05 -5.57
C ASP A 150 4.15 5.42 -5.37
N ALA A 151 3.44 4.58 -4.64
CA ALA A 151 2.01 4.76 -4.35
C ALA A 151 1.74 6.06 -3.54
N PRO A 152 0.52 6.65 -3.63
CA PRO A 152 0.20 7.88 -2.92
C PRO A 152 0.37 7.75 -1.39
N PHE A 153 1.14 8.65 -0.80
CA PHE A 153 1.58 8.57 0.60
C PHE A 153 1.05 9.75 1.43
N THR A 154 0.84 9.56 2.73
CA THR A 154 0.40 10.63 3.64
C THR A 154 1.57 11.36 4.29
N VAL A 155 1.40 12.65 4.58
CA VAL A 155 2.39 13.46 5.30
C VAL A 155 1.83 14.06 6.59
N ALA A 156 2.69 14.19 7.61
CA ALA A 156 2.33 14.72 8.92
C ALA A 156 3.38 15.72 9.42
N ALA A 157 2.91 16.81 10.04
CA ALA A 157 3.73 17.76 10.79
C ALA A 157 3.32 17.76 12.28
N THR A 158 4.24 18.16 13.16
CA THR A 158 3.99 18.30 14.60
C THR A 158 4.42 19.69 15.09
N SER A 159 3.81 20.17 16.19
CA SER A 159 4.16 21.46 16.78
C SER A 159 3.78 21.58 18.26
N ASN A 160 4.31 22.60 18.94
CA ASN A 160 3.87 23.08 20.26
C ASN A 160 2.58 23.92 20.21
N SER A 161 2.11 24.32 19.03
CA SER A 161 0.80 24.95 18.82
C SER A 161 -0.28 23.91 18.53
N THR A 162 -1.51 24.18 18.98
CA THR A 162 -2.71 23.36 18.71
C THR A 162 -3.43 23.73 17.41
N GLY A 163 -2.87 24.63 16.61
CA GLY A 163 -3.44 25.04 15.33
C GLY A 163 -3.50 23.88 14.32
N ALA A 164 -4.57 23.82 13.52
CA ALA A 164 -4.72 22.81 12.48
C ALA A 164 -3.69 22.98 11.36
N PHE A 165 -3.19 21.87 10.82
CA PHE A 165 -2.31 21.84 9.67
C PHE A 165 -3.07 21.75 8.34
N THR A 166 -2.52 22.40 7.33
CA THR A 166 -2.86 22.24 5.91
C THR A 166 -1.58 22.03 5.12
N TYR A 167 -1.61 21.23 4.05
CA TYR A 167 -0.43 20.89 3.27
C TYR A 167 -0.58 21.34 1.81
N SER A 168 0.52 21.78 1.19
CA SER A 168 0.55 22.21 -0.20
C SER A 168 1.87 21.83 -0.90
N VAL A 169 1.81 21.62 -2.22
CA VAL A 169 3.00 21.54 -3.08
C VAL A 169 3.47 22.95 -3.39
N VAL A 170 4.74 23.26 -3.08
CA VAL A 170 5.37 24.55 -3.38
C VAL A 170 6.03 24.50 -4.75
N SER A 171 6.69 23.39 -5.07
CA SER A 171 7.37 23.16 -6.35
C SER A 171 7.71 21.67 -6.52
N GLY A 172 7.94 21.27 -7.77
CA GLY A 172 8.30 19.89 -8.13
C GLY A 172 7.10 19.07 -8.63
N PRO A 173 7.36 17.87 -9.18
CA PRO A 173 6.35 17.05 -9.82
C PRO A 173 5.55 16.22 -8.79
N ALA A 174 4.62 16.89 -8.12
CA ALA A 174 3.64 16.25 -7.24
C ALA A 174 2.30 16.99 -7.23
N THR A 175 1.24 16.28 -6.82
CA THR A 175 -0.04 16.84 -6.39
C THR A 175 -0.29 16.45 -4.93
N ILE A 176 -1.24 17.13 -4.27
CA ILE A 176 -1.61 16.82 -2.88
C ILE A 176 -3.11 17.07 -2.67
N ASN A 177 -3.77 16.18 -1.94
CA ASN A 177 -5.16 16.31 -1.54
C ASN A 177 -5.29 16.01 -0.04
N GLY A 178 -5.72 17.01 0.75
CA GLY A 178 -5.69 16.94 2.21
C GLY A 178 -4.26 16.80 2.74
N ALA A 179 -3.89 15.58 3.11
CA ALA A 179 -2.54 15.19 3.54
C ALA A 179 -1.90 14.10 2.65
N THR A 180 -2.60 13.62 1.61
CA THR A 180 -2.12 12.57 0.70
C THR A 180 -1.44 13.20 -0.51
N VAL A 181 -0.18 12.84 -0.75
CA VAL A 181 0.67 13.28 -1.84
C VAL A 181 0.68 12.23 -2.94
N THR A 182 0.63 12.65 -4.20
CA THR A 182 0.82 11.79 -5.37
C THR A 182 1.96 12.35 -6.21
N LEU A 183 2.93 11.51 -6.59
CA LEU A 183 4.09 11.93 -7.40
C LEU A 183 3.72 11.90 -8.89
N THR A 184 4.11 12.92 -9.64
CA THR A 184 3.77 13.09 -11.07
C THR A 184 4.98 13.12 -11.99
N GLY A 185 6.16 12.80 -11.47
CA GLY A 185 7.43 12.71 -12.18
C GLY A 185 8.62 12.64 -11.24
N ALA A 186 9.82 12.50 -11.78
CA ALA A 186 11.08 12.55 -11.04
C ALA A 186 11.61 13.98 -10.85
N GLY A 187 12.30 14.24 -9.75
CA GLY A 187 12.90 15.55 -9.41
C GLY A 187 12.74 15.94 -7.94
N THR A 188 13.23 17.11 -7.56
CA THR A 188 13.07 17.63 -6.20
C THR A 188 11.63 18.14 -5.99
N VAL A 189 10.94 17.58 -4.99
CA VAL A 189 9.62 18.05 -4.54
C VAL A 189 9.79 18.83 -3.23
N VAL A 190 9.11 19.97 -3.15
CA VAL A 190 9.04 20.81 -1.95
C VAL A 190 7.59 20.92 -1.51
N LEU A 191 7.29 20.41 -0.32
CA LEU A 191 5.98 20.53 0.33
C LEU A 191 6.05 21.57 1.44
N GLN A 192 4.92 22.19 1.76
CA GLN A 192 4.77 23.09 2.88
C GLN A 192 3.64 22.64 3.81
N ALA A 193 3.98 22.38 5.07
CA ALA A 193 3.00 22.33 6.15
C ALA A 193 2.73 23.77 6.63
N SER A 194 1.47 24.17 6.62
CA SER A 194 1.00 25.49 7.05
C SER A 194 0.06 25.32 8.23
N GLN A 195 0.46 25.81 9.40
CA GLN A 195 -0.31 25.72 10.63
C GLN A 195 -1.11 27.00 10.88
N ALA A 196 -2.40 26.85 11.14
CA ALA A 196 -3.26 27.95 11.56
C ALA A 196 -2.81 28.55 12.92
N ALA A 197 -3.15 29.82 13.15
CA ALA A 197 -2.91 30.45 14.46
C ALA A 197 -3.80 29.82 15.54
N ALA A 198 -3.23 29.57 16.72
CA ALA A 198 -3.96 29.10 17.89
C ALA A 198 -3.30 29.63 19.16
N THR A 199 -4.03 30.46 19.91
CA THR A 199 -3.55 31.10 21.14
C THR A 199 -2.90 30.08 22.07
N PRO A 200 -1.65 30.27 22.53
CA PRO A 200 -0.87 31.51 22.52
C PRO A 200 0.09 31.73 21.33
N TYR A 201 0.00 30.92 20.26
CA TYR A 201 0.89 30.98 19.11
C TYR A 201 0.27 31.64 17.87
N ALA A 202 1.12 32.27 17.05
CA ALA A 202 0.79 32.74 15.72
C ALA A 202 0.60 31.58 14.73
N ALA A 203 0.18 31.90 13.50
CA ALA A 203 0.28 30.96 12.38
C ALA A 203 1.76 30.76 11.98
N GLY A 204 2.09 29.62 11.39
CA GLY A 204 3.45 29.33 10.95
C GLY A 204 3.50 28.36 9.76
N THR A 205 4.65 28.27 9.11
CA THR A 205 4.85 27.40 7.96
C THR A 205 6.23 26.76 8.01
N GLN A 206 6.31 25.45 7.77
CA GLN A 206 7.58 24.73 7.58
C GLN A 206 7.57 24.03 6.22
N LYS A 207 8.71 24.04 5.53
CA LYS A 207 8.90 23.33 4.26
C LYS A 207 9.71 22.05 4.47
N ALA A 208 9.32 20.99 3.78
CA ALA A 208 10.11 19.78 3.60
C ALA A 208 10.51 19.69 2.13
N SER A 209 11.78 19.41 1.86
CA SER A 209 12.31 19.19 0.52
C SER A 209 12.85 17.78 0.46
N PHE A 210 12.44 17.00 -0.54
CA PHE A 210 12.89 15.64 -0.76
C PHE A 210 13.15 15.38 -2.24
N THR A 211 13.96 14.37 -2.54
CA THR A 211 14.23 13.94 -3.90
C THR A 211 13.26 12.84 -4.27
N VAL A 212 12.57 13.00 -5.40
CA VAL A 212 11.98 11.89 -6.14
C VAL A 212 13.02 11.44 -7.16
N SER A 213 13.53 10.21 -7.05
CA SER A 213 14.40 9.65 -8.08
C SER A 213 13.62 9.40 -9.37
N ALA A 214 14.31 9.03 -10.45
CA ALA A 214 13.66 8.25 -11.49
C ALA A 214 12.94 7.04 -10.85
N GLY A 215 11.87 6.56 -11.46
CA GLY A 215 11.40 5.21 -11.17
C GLY A 215 12.47 4.21 -11.61
N ALA A 216 12.24 2.92 -11.39
CA ALA A 216 12.96 1.96 -12.21
C ALA A 216 12.57 2.20 -13.68
N PRO A 217 13.47 1.93 -14.63
CA PRO A 217 13.00 1.62 -15.97
C PRO A 217 11.94 0.52 -15.88
N ALA A 218 10.81 0.68 -16.55
CA ALA A 218 9.78 -0.34 -16.55
C ALA A 218 10.40 -1.69 -16.95
N ASN A 219 10.17 -2.76 -16.17
CA ASN A 219 10.65 -4.11 -16.47
C ASN A 219 9.79 -4.77 -17.57
N THR A 220 9.67 -4.04 -18.66
CA THR A 220 9.05 -4.38 -19.92
C THR A 220 10.03 -3.99 -21.01
N GLN A 221 10.45 -4.96 -21.82
CA GLN A 221 11.02 -4.66 -23.13
C GLN A 221 10.09 -3.69 -23.88
N VAL A 222 10.60 -2.85 -24.79
CA VAL A 222 9.73 -2.34 -25.87
C VAL A 222 9.19 -3.57 -26.61
N PRO A 223 7.88 -3.90 -26.49
CA PRO A 223 7.42 -5.23 -26.84
C PRO A 223 7.63 -5.49 -28.33
N SER A 224 8.00 -6.71 -28.70
CA SER A 224 8.16 -7.09 -30.09
C SER A 224 6.84 -6.93 -30.86
N ALA A 225 6.92 -6.83 -32.18
CA ALA A 225 5.73 -6.75 -33.02
C ALA A 225 4.83 -8.02 -32.95
N ALA A 226 5.29 -9.10 -32.30
CA ALA A 226 4.53 -10.32 -32.03
C ALA A 226 4.02 -10.42 -30.58
N ALA A 227 4.38 -9.48 -29.70
CA ALA A 227 3.96 -9.47 -28.31
C ALA A 227 2.45 -9.26 -28.17
N TRP A 228 1.84 -9.88 -27.17
CA TRP A 228 0.43 -9.72 -26.84
C TRP A 228 0.19 -9.78 -25.33
N LYS A 229 -0.87 -9.12 -24.86
CA LYS A 229 -1.26 -9.07 -23.45
C LYS A 229 -2.57 -9.83 -23.21
N PHE A 230 -2.71 -10.50 -22.07
CA PHE A 230 -4.00 -10.92 -21.51
C PHE A 230 -4.15 -10.40 -20.07
N GLY A 231 -5.38 -10.29 -19.60
CA GLY A 231 -5.70 -9.84 -18.24
C GLY A 231 -6.05 -10.99 -17.30
N ILE A 232 -5.73 -10.88 -16.01
CA ILE A 232 -6.25 -11.77 -14.96
C ILE A 232 -6.96 -10.93 -13.90
N MET A 233 -8.11 -11.41 -13.43
CA MET A 233 -8.87 -10.94 -12.27
C MET A 233 -9.51 -12.14 -11.55
N ALA A 234 -9.96 -11.97 -10.31
CA ALA A 234 -10.65 -13.03 -9.57
C ALA A 234 -11.66 -12.45 -8.57
N ASP A 235 -12.53 -13.31 -8.05
CA ASP A 235 -13.32 -13.10 -6.84
C ASP A 235 -14.06 -11.76 -6.84
N SER A 236 -15.15 -11.67 -7.59
CA SER A 236 -15.96 -10.45 -7.81
C SER A 236 -17.34 -10.48 -7.14
N GLN A 237 -17.48 -11.32 -6.12
CA GLN A 237 -18.68 -11.43 -5.28
C GLN A 237 -19.03 -10.08 -4.61
N TRP A 238 -20.28 -9.90 -4.22
CA TRP A 238 -20.70 -8.82 -3.33
C TRP A 238 -21.71 -9.34 -2.31
N TYR A 239 -21.46 -9.11 -1.02
CA TYR A 239 -22.25 -9.69 0.07
C TYR A 239 -23.78 -9.45 -0.02
N GLN A 240 -24.20 -8.30 -0.56
CA GLN A 240 -25.62 -7.96 -0.73
C GLN A 240 -26.07 -8.25 -2.18
N THR A 241 -27.27 -8.84 -2.36
CA THR A 241 -27.79 -9.12 -3.71
C THR A 241 -28.11 -7.84 -4.51
N ASP A 242 -28.47 -6.77 -3.80
CA ASP A 242 -28.75 -5.42 -4.33
C ASP A 242 -28.59 -4.44 -3.15
N ASP A 243 -27.80 -3.38 -3.32
CA ASP A 243 -27.64 -2.27 -2.36
C ASP A 243 -27.92 -0.88 -2.95
N GLY A 244 -28.46 -0.82 -4.18
CA GLY A 244 -28.64 0.41 -4.96
C GLY A 244 -27.44 0.82 -5.82
N TYR A 245 -26.31 0.12 -5.73
CA TYR A 245 -25.05 0.41 -6.43
C TYR A 245 -24.37 -0.83 -7.04
N ASN A 246 -24.51 -2.01 -6.44
CA ASN A 246 -23.89 -3.26 -6.85
C ASN A 246 -24.93 -4.38 -6.97
N PRO A 247 -25.51 -4.60 -8.17
CA PRO A 247 -26.59 -5.56 -8.36
C PRO A 247 -26.09 -7.00 -8.51
N PHE A 248 -27.03 -7.94 -8.34
CA PHE A 248 -26.86 -9.38 -8.58
C PHE A 248 -25.81 -10.07 -7.68
N SER A 249 -25.54 -9.52 -6.50
CA SER A 249 -24.42 -9.97 -5.65
C SER A 249 -23.04 -9.94 -6.35
N VAL A 250 -22.83 -8.99 -7.26
CA VAL A 250 -21.57 -8.75 -7.99
C VAL A 250 -21.00 -7.38 -7.63
N ALA A 251 -19.69 -7.30 -7.45
CA ALA A 251 -18.95 -6.05 -7.17
C ALA A 251 -18.78 -5.19 -8.44
N VAL A 252 -19.89 -4.84 -9.09
CA VAL A 252 -19.92 -4.32 -10.47
C VAL A 252 -19.09 -3.04 -10.63
N ASP A 253 -19.07 -2.13 -9.65
CA ASP A 253 -18.33 -0.87 -9.79
C ASP A 253 -16.80 -1.04 -9.62
N ILE A 254 -16.34 -1.82 -8.63
CA ILE A 254 -14.93 -2.24 -8.51
C ILE A 254 -14.49 -2.92 -9.82
N ARG A 255 -15.30 -3.86 -10.28
CA ARG A 255 -15.09 -4.62 -11.51
C ARG A 255 -15.03 -3.71 -12.74
N ASN A 256 -15.89 -2.70 -12.86
CA ASN A 256 -15.88 -1.75 -13.99
C ASN A 256 -14.56 -0.95 -14.04
N HIS A 257 -14.03 -0.54 -12.89
CA HIS A 257 -12.71 0.10 -12.82
C HIS A 257 -11.60 -0.84 -13.31
N VAL A 258 -11.60 -2.12 -12.87
CA VAL A 258 -10.63 -3.14 -13.34
C VAL A 258 -10.78 -3.40 -14.84
N LEU A 259 -12.00 -3.57 -15.35
CA LEU A 259 -12.24 -3.76 -16.79
C LEU A 259 -11.76 -2.57 -17.62
N GLN A 260 -11.87 -1.34 -17.13
CA GLN A 260 -11.33 -0.18 -17.81
C GLN A 260 -9.80 -0.25 -17.91
N GLN A 261 -9.09 -0.79 -16.91
CA GLN A 261 -7.64 -1.00 -17.01
C GLN A 261 -7.27 -2.11 -18.00
N MET A 262 -8.09 -3.15 -18.14
CA MET A 262 -7.94 -4.18 -19.18
C MET A 262 -8.08 -3.58 -20.59
N ILE A 263 -9.07 -2.69 -20.78
CA ILE A 263 -9.27 -1.95 -22.04
C ILE A 263 -8.10 -1.00 -22.31
N ASN A 264 -7.64 -0.24 -21.31
CA ASN A 264 -6.51 0.68 -21.41
C ASN A 264 -5.21 -0.06 -21.83
N ASN A 265 -4.98 -1.25 -21.27
CA ASN A 265 -3.85 -2.12 -21.60
C ASN A 265 -4.00 -2.91 -22.91
N LYS A 266 -5.15 -2.81 -23.59
CA LYS A 266 -5.43 -3.44 -24.89
C LYS A 266 -5.23 -4.97 -24.86
N VAL A 267 -5.59 -5.59 -23.74
CA VAL A 267 -5.49 -7.05 -23.56
C VAL A 267 -6.37 -7.77 -24.59
N LYS A 268 -5.98 -8.97 -25.01
CA LYS A 268 -6.72 -9.75 -26.01
C LYS A 268 -7.95 -10.43 -25.43
N PHE A 269 -7.84 -10.85 -24.18
CA PHE A 269 -8.95 -11.32 -23.35
C PHE A 269 -8.64 -11.11 -21.88
N VAL A 270 -9.66 -11.20 -21.05
CA VAL A 270 -9.54 -11.32 -19.59
C VAL A 270 -9.87 -12.76 -19.20
N ALA A 271 -9.10 -13.32 -18.27
CA ALA A 271 -9.37 -14.59 -17.61
C ALA A 271 -9.78 -14.33 -16.15
N HIS A 272 -10.98 -14.75 -15.77
CA HIS A 272 -11.54 -14.54 -14.43
C HIS A 272 -11.58 -15.86 -13.64
N VAL A 273 -10.96 -15.88 -12.47
CA VAL A 273 -10.62 -17.13 -11.75
C VAL A 273 -11.71 -17.59 -10.76
N GLY A 274 -12.96 -17.62 -11.25
CA GLY A 274 -14.14 -18.05 -10.50
C GLY A 274 -14.72 -16.99 -9.57
N ASP A 275 -15.75 -17.38 -8.82
CA ASP A 275 -16.47 -16.57 -7.82
C ASP A 275 -16.97 -15.23 -8.39
N LEU A 276 -17.99 -15.37 -9.23
CA LEU A 276 -18.55 -14.29 -10.05
C LEU A 276 -19.68 -13.53 -9.35
N THR A 277 -20.24 -14.11 -8.29
CA THR A 277 -21.39 -13.66 -7.50
C THR A 277 -21.18 -14.06 -6.04
N SER A 278 -21.96 -13.54 -5.09
CA SER A 278 -22.01 -14.14 -3.73
C SER A 278 -23.09 -15.22 -3.61
N ASN A 279 -24.20 -15.08 -4.32
CA ASN A 279 -25.43 -15.78 -3.95
C ASN A 279 -25.91 -16.84 -4.95
N ALA A 280 -25.22 -17.09 -6.06
CA ALA A 280 -25.66 -18.04 -7.09
C ALA A 280 -25.79 -19.50 -6.60
N ALA A 281 -25.01 -19.92 -5.61
CA ALA A 281 -25.14 -21.22 -4.95
C ALA A 281 -26.48 -21.38 -4.19
N ASN A 282 -27.16 -20.29 -3.82
CA ASN A 282 -28.47 -20.34 -3.17
C ASN A 282 -29.58 -20.68 -4.18
N SER A 283 -30.54 -21.49 -3.76
CA SER A 283 -31.65 -21.94 -4.61
C SER A 283 -32.41 -20.75 -5.21
N GLY A 284 -32.52 -20.73 -6.55
CA GLY A 284 -33.20 -19.67 -7.31
C GLY A 284 -32.36 -18.43 -7.63
N GLN A 285 -31.12 -18.31 -7.12
CA GLN A 285 -30.24 -17.15 -7.36
C GLN A 285 -29.12 -17.42 -8.38
N SER A 286 -29.01 -18.63 -8.95
CA SER A 286 -28.04 -19.02 -9.98
C SER A 286 -28.05 -18.15 -11.26
N LEU A 287 -29.10 -17.34 -11.45
CA LEU A 287 -29.21 -16.38 -12.55
C LEU A 287 -28.43 -15.08 -12.31
N ASP A 288 -27.89 -14.82 -11.11
CA ASP A 288 -27.02 -13.67 -10.82
C ASP A 288 -25.74 -13.69 -11.69
N ILE A 289 -25.33 -14.87 -12.17
CA ILE A 289 -24.26 -15.05 -13.16
C ILE A 289 -24.58 -14.29 -14.47
N TYR A 290 -25.87 -14.16 -14.83
CA TYR A 290 -26.30 -13.34 -15.96
C TYR A 290 -26.09 -11.85 -15.67
N GLY A 291 -26.32 -11.43 -14.41
CA GLY A 291 -25.96 -10.12 -13.91
C GLY A 291 -24.49 -9.77 -14.15
N HIS A 292 -23.57 -10.65 -13.73
CA HIS A 292 -22.15 -10.51 -14.05
C HIS A 292 -21.91 -10.44 -15.58
N ALA A 293 -22.56 -11.32 -16.36
CA ALA A 293 -22.37 -11.40 -17.82
C ALA A 293 -22.83 -10.15 -18.59
N LEU A 294 -23.86 -9.43 -18.13
CA LEU A 294 -24.27 -8.13 -18.68
C LEU A 294 -23.10 -7.14 -18.73
N PHE A 295 -22.35 -7.04 -17.63
CA PHE A 295 -21.22 -6.12 -17.51
C PHE A 295 -19.91 -6.65 -18.15
N CYS A 296 -19.92 -7.81 -18.84
CA CYS A 296 -18.84 -8.17 -19.78
C CYS A 296 -18.96 -7.43 -21.13
N GLN A 297 -20.12 -6.84 -21.44
CA GLN A 297 -20.39 -6.21 -22.74
C GLN A 297 -19.43 -5.04 -23.08
N SER A 298 -18.87 -4.36 -22.07
CA SER A 298 -17.83 -3.34 -22.25
C SER A 298 -16.54 -3.89 -22.88
N LEU A 299 -16.11 -5.11 -22.51
CA LEU A 299 -14.98 -5.79 -23.13
C LEU A 299 -15.29 -6.20 -24.57
N TYR A 300 -16.47 -6.77 -24.81
CA TYR A 300 -16.88 -7.20 -26.16
C TYR A 300 -16.97 -6.01 -27.13
N ASN A 301 -17.46 -4.85 -26.66
CA ASN A 301 -17.45 -3.59 -27.43
C ASN A 301 -16.02 -3.13 -27.80
N ALA A 302 -15.03 -3.42 -26.95
CA ALA A 302 -13.61 -3.14 -27.20
C ALA A 302 -12.89 -4.23 -28.02
N GLY A 303 -13.58 -5.30 -28.42
CA GLY A 303 -12.98 -6.46 -29.11
C GLY A 303 -12.13 -7.36 -28.20
N ILE A 304 -12.38 -7.32 -26.89
CA ILE A 304 -11.63 -8.05 -25.86
C ILE A 304 -12.44 -9.27 -25.41
N GLY A 305 -11.85 -10.46 -25.50
CA GLY A 305 -12.48 -11.70 -25.05
C GLY A 305 -12.65 -11.76 -23.52
N TYR A 306 -13.50 -12.68 -23.07
CA TYR A 306 -13.72 -12.92 -21.64
C TYR A 306 -13.86 -14.43 -21.39
N PHE A 307 -12.97 -15.02 -20.59
CA PHE A 307 -13.00 -16.43 -20.19
C PHE A 307 -13.11 -16.52 -18.67
N THR A 308 -13.86 -17.49 -18.18
CA THR A 308 -14.15 -17.61 -16.75
C THR A 308 -14.47 -19.06 -16.35
N MET A 309 -14.51 -19.32 -15.05
CA MET A 309 -14.97 -20.57 -14.43
C MET A 309 -15.98 -20.26 -13.32
N ARG A 310 -16.43 -21.30 -12.61
CA ARG A 310 -17.19 -21.20 -11.36
C ARG A 310 -16.22 -21.12 -10.18
N GLY A 311 -16.59 -20.40 -9.11
CA GLY A 311 -15.99 -20.62 -7.79
C GLY A 311 -16.94 -21.36 -6.85
N ASN A 312 -16.69 -21.36 -5.54
CA ASN A 312 -17.63 -22.01 -4.61
C ASN A 312 -18.93 -21.25 -4.40
N HIS A 313 -19.01 -19.97 -4.75
CA HIS A 313 -20.29 -19.26 -4.81
C HIS A 313 -21.11 -19.64 -6.04
N GLU A 314 -20.55 -20.44 -6.97
CA GLU A 314 -21.23 -21.06 -8.11
C GLU A 314 -21.21 -22.61 -8.07
N ASP A 315 -21.11 -23.23 -6.89
CA ASP A 315 -20.82 -24.67 -6.78
C ASP A 315 -21.96 -25.63 -7.21
N SER A 316 -23.17 -25.10 -7.44
CA SER A 316 -24.42 -25.86 -7.62
C SER A 316 -24.65 -26.39 -9.06
N SER A 317 -25.55 -27.36 -9.21
CA SER A 317 -26.00 -27.89 -10.51
C SER A 317 -26.68 -26.83 -11.38
N ASP A 318 -27.34 -25.88 -10.75
CA ASP A 318 -28.03 -24.79 -11.44
C ASP A 318 -27.00 -23.82 -12.02
N CYS A 319 -25.91 -23.55 -11.30
CA CYS A 319 -24.77 -22.77 -11.77
C CYS A 319 -23.97 -23.48 -12.87
N ALA A 320 -23.81 -24.80 -12.79
CA ALA A 320 -23.27 -25.62 -13.88
C ALA A 320 -24.10 -25.49 -15.18
N THR A 321 -25.42 -25.31 -15.04
CA THR A 321 -26.32 -25.07 -16.18
C THR A 321 -26.27 -23.63 -16.67
N ALA A 322 -26.18 -22.65 -15.76
CA ALA A 322 -26.21 -21.22 -16.08
C ALA A 322 -24.89 -20.69 -16.67
N LEU A 323 -23.72 -21.10 -16.18
CA LEU A 323 -22.43 -20.57 -16.63
C LEU A 323 -22.19 -20.75 -18.15
N PRO A 324 -22.40 -21.94 -18.77
CA PRO A 324 -22.17 -22.13 -20.20
C PRO A 324 -23.24 -21.47 -21.09
N ILE A 325 -24.36 -21.02 -20.51
CA ILE A 325 -25.39 -20.20 -21.17
C ILE A 325 -25.02 -18.71 -21.10
N ALA A 326 -24.47 -18.26 -19.97
CA ALA A 326 -24.02 -16.88 -19.76
C ALA A 326 -22.75 -16.55 -20.57
N PHE A 327 -21.84 -17.52 -20.68
CA PHE A 327 -20.53 -17.38 -21.32
C PHE A 327 -20.32 -18.45 -22.42
N PRO A 328 -21.13 -18.47 -23.50
CA PRO A 328 -21.07 -19.52 -24.54
C PRO A 328 -19.70 -19.62 -25.26
N GLN A 329 -18.85 -18.60 -25.13
CA GLN A 329 -17.45 -18.65 -25.56
C GLN A 329 -16.63 -19.79 -24.92
N THR A 330 -16.93 -20.25 -23.70
CA THR A 330 -16.17 -21.35 -23.07
C THR A 330 -16.36 -22.68 -23.81
N GLN A 331 -17.43 -22.79 -24.60
CA GLN A 331 -17.72 -23.93 -25.48
C GLN A 331 -17.36 -23.71 -26.95
N THR A 332 -17.18 -22.45 -27.40
CA THR A 332 -17.21 -22.09 -28.84
C THR A 332 -16.11 -21.13 -29.30
N GLY A 333 -15.45 -20.41 -28.38
CA GLY A 333 -14.58 -19.28 -28.68
C GLY A 333 -15.29 -18.03 -29.22
N VAL A 334 -16.61 -18.06 -29.44
CA VAL A 334 -17.34 -16.92 -30.02
C VAL A 334 -17.73 -15.93 -28.93
N HIS A 335 -17.11 -14.76 -28.97
CA HIS A 335 -17.50 -13.60 -28.17
C HIS A 335 -18.34 -12.65 -29.03
N ASN A 336 -19.40 -12.10 -28.47
CA ASN A 336 -20.35 -11.31 -29.25
C ASN A 336 -20.99 -10.20 -28.42
N SER A 337 -21.82 -10.59 -27.47
CA SER A 337 -22.70 -9.74 -26.70
C SER A 337 -23.14 -10.52 -25.47
N ALA A 338 -23.70 -9.86 -24.47
CA ALA A 338 -24.52 -10.57 -23.48
C ALA A 338 -25.60 -11.40 -24.23
N PRO A 339 -25.72 -12.72 -24.02
CA PRO A 339 -26.71 -13.56 -24.72
C PRO A 339 -28.15 -13.06 -24.54
N ALA A 340 -29.05 -13.37 -25.48
CA ALA A 340 -30.42 -12.83 -25.45
C ALA A 340 -31.17 -13.07 -24.12
N VAL A 341 -30.96 -14.25 -23.52
CA VAL A 341 -31.51 -14.62 -22.19
C VAL A 341 -30.89 -13.79 -21.05
N VAL A 342 -29.60 -13.43 -21.16
CA VAL A 342 -28.89 -12.54 -20.23
C VAL A 342 -29.41 -11.12 -20.38
N THR A 343 -29.57 -10.60 -21.61
CA THR A 343 -30.12 -9.24 -21.84
C THR A 343 -31.59 -9.07 -21.46
N GLY A 344 -32.33 -10.16 -21.26
CA GLY A 344 -33.67 -10.15 -20.69
C GLY A 344 -33.69 -10.04 -19.16
N TYR A 345 -32.56 -10.29 -18.50
CA TYR A 345 -32.42 -10.15 -17.05
C TYR A 345 -32.24 -8.67 -16.70
N SER A 346 -33.16 -8.12 -15.92
CA SER A 346 -33.25 -6.67 -15.69
C SER A 346 -32.33 -6.22 -14.56
N ASN A 347 -31.37 -5.37 -14.89
CA ASN A 347 -30.53 -4.64 -13.93
C ASN A 347 -31.41 -3.68 -13.08
N PRO A 348 -31.50 -3.84 -11.75
CA PRO A 348 -32.27 -2.94 -10.88
C PRO A 348 -31.64 -1.54 -10.84
N ASP A 349 -30.32 -1.48 -10.87
CA ASP A 349 -29.50 -0.28 -10.62
C ASP A 349 -29.21 0.55 -11.87
N THR A 350 -30.00 0.41 -12.94
CA THR A 350 -29.84 1.16 -14.21
C THR A 350 -29.74 2.69 -14.10
N LYS A 351 -30.08 3.28 -12.95
CA LYS A 351 -29.94 4.72 -12.64
C LYS A 351 -28.56 5.11 -12.11
N THR A 352 -27.90 4.22 -11.36
CA THR A 352 -26.59 4.39 -10.74
C THR A 352 -25.51 3.71 -11.58
N LEU A 353 -25.74 2.48 -12.01
CA LEU A 353 -24.95 1.73 -12.98
C LEU A 353 -25.76 1.39 -14.25
N PRO A 354 -25.70 2.22 -15.31
CA PRO A 354 -26.33 1.92 -16.59
C PRO A 354 -25.79 0.62 -17.21
N THR A 355 -26.68 -0.26 -17.65
CA THR A 355 -26.31 -1.49 -18.37
C THR A 355 -25.55 -1.14 -19.65
N PRO A 356 -24.36 -1.71 -19.93
CA PRO A 356 -23.58 -1.34 -21.10
C PRO A 356 -24.31 -1.70 -22.40
N VAL A 357 -24.49 -0.72 -23.28
CA VAL A 357 -25.12 -0.93 -24.59
C VAL A 357 -24.18 -1.73 -25.50
N ASN A 358 -24.70 -2.76 -26.17
CA ASN A 358 -23.97 -3.49 -27.19
C ASN A 358 -23.69 -2.61 -28.42
N THR A 359 -22.41 -2.37 -28.72
CA THR A 359 -21.94 -1.61 -29.89
C THR A 359 -20.87 -2.34 -30.70
N GLY A 360 -20.41 -3.50 -30.23
CA GLY A 360 -19.43 -4.35 -30.91
C GLY A 360 -20.04 -5.25 -31.99
N ALA A 361 -19.16 -5.82 -32.83
CA ALA A 361 -19.49 -6.90 -33.73
C ALA A 361 -18.95 -8.24 -33.17
N PRO A 362 -19.59 -9.39 -33.43
CA PRO A 362 -19.08 -10.69 -33.01
C PRO A 362 -17.68 -11.02 -33.54
N PHE A 363 -16.87 -11.66 -32.70
CA PHE A 363 -15.52 -12.13 -33.01
C PHE A 363 -15.23 -13.48 -32.35
N THR A 364 -14.35 -14.28 -32.95
CA THR A 364 -13.92 -15.57 -32.37
C THR A 364 -12.52 -15.43 -31.80
N LEU A 365 -12.30 -15.91 -30.58
CA LEU A 365 -11.00 -15.97 -29.92
C LEU A 365 -10.78 -17.38 -29.35
N GLY A 366 -9.52 -17.83 -29.42
CA GLY A 366 -9.15 -19.20 -29.05
C GLY A 366 -9.35 -20.16 -30.22
N THR A 367 -8.47 -21.15 -30.33
CA THR A 367 -8.60 -22.29 -31.22
C THR A 367 -8.43 -23.59 -30.44
N ASN A 368 -8.70 -24.74 -31.06
CA ASN A 368 -8.50 -26.06 -30.43
C ASN A 368 -9.22 -26.20 -29.07
N LEU A 369 -10.48 -25.73 -28.99
CA LEU A 369 -11.28 -25.83 -27.78
C LEU A 369 -11.57 -27.30 -27.45
N SER A 370 -11.35 -27.67 -26.18
CA SER A 370 -11.62 -29.02 -25.66
C SER A 370 -12.18 -28.92 -24.24
N SER A 371 -12.96 -29.93 -23.83
CA SER A 371 -13.38 -30.15 -22.44
C SER A 371 -13.13 -31.61 -22.07
N PRO A 372 -12.88 -31.92 -20.78
CA PRO A 372 -12.84 -33.29 -20.30
C PRO A 372 -14.24 -33.89 -20.25
N ASP A 373 -14.34 -35.20 -20.47
CA ASP A 373 -15.56 -35.97 -20.22
C ASP A 373 -15.20 -37.36 -19.64
N PRO A 374 -14.76 -37.43 -18.37
CA PRO A 374 -14.28 -38.68 -17.79
C PRO A 374 -15.40 -39.64 -17.37
N TRP A 375 -16.67 -39.23 -17.50
CA TRP A 375 -17.86 -40.04 -17.22
C TRP A 375 -18.70 -40.39 -18.46
N GLY A 376 -18.44 -39.76 -19.62
CA GLY A 376 -19.21 -39.98 -20.85
C GLY A 376 -20.58 -39.29 -20.86
N THR A 377 -20.74 -38.22 -20.09
CA THR A 377 -22.00 -37.46 -19.94
C THR A 377 -21.94 -36.08 -20.61
N GLY A 378 -20.74 -35.52 -20.79
CA GLY A 378 -20.53 -34.18 -21.32
C GLY A 378 -20.81 -33.03 -20.34
N ASP A 379 -21.13 -33.30 -19.07
CA ASP A 379 -21.50 -32.27 -18.07
C ASP A 379 -20.44 -31.17 -17.88
N LEU A 380 -19.15 -31.48 -18.01
CA LEU A 380 -18.06 -30.51 -17.82
C LEU A 380 -17.84 -29.57 -19.02
N LYS A 381 -18.63 -29.69 -20.10
CA LYS A 381 -18.43 -28.95 -21.34
C LYS A 381 -18.61 -27.43 -21.15
N GLY A 382 -17.51 -26.69 -21.24
CA GLY A 382 -17.48 -25.24 -20.99
C GLY A 382 -17.47 -24.85 -19.51
N LEU A 383 -17.34 -25.83 -18.59
CA LEU A 383 -17.02 -25.62 -17.17
C LEU A 383 -15.51 -25.84 -16.97
N SER A 384 -15.04 -27.06 -17.24
CA SER A 384 -13.62 -27.34 -17.49
C SER A 384 -13.36 -27.26 -18.99
N TYR A 385 -12.35 -26.51 -19.40
CA TYR A 385 -12.02 -26.37 -20.82
C TYR A 385 -10.58 -25.92 -21.06
N SER A 386 -10.09 -26.16 -22.27
CA SER A 386 -8.81 -25.64 -22.75
C SER A 386 -8.99 -24.92 -24.08
N PHE A 387 -8.08 -23.99 -24.39
CA PHE A 387 -7.99 -23.34 -25.70
C PHE A 387 -6.55 -22.87 -25.98
N ASP A 388 -6.20 -22.75 -27.25
CA ASP A 388 -4.93 -22.18 -27.71
C ASP A 388 -5.13 -20.74 -28.19
N TYR A 389 -4.27 -19.82 -27.74
CA TYR A 389 -4.17 -18.46 -28.28
C TYR A 389 -2.72 -18.08 -28.57
N ASN A 390 -2.43 -17.69 -29.82
CA ASN A 390 -1.09 -17.44 -30.34
C ASN A 390 -0.11 -18.58 -29.98
N ASN A 391 0.85 -18.30 -29.09
CA ASN A 391 1.90 -19.22 -28.63
C ASN A 391 1.68 -19.68 -27.17
N ALA A 392 0.44 -19.77 -26.71
CA ALA A 392 0.09 -20.26 -25.37
C ALA A 392 -1.17 -21.14 -25.37
N ARG A 393 -1.14 -22.20 -24.54
CA ARG A 393 -2.33 -22.97 -24.17
C ARG A 393 -2.86 -22.50 -22.81
N PHE A 394 -4.17 -22.38 -22.71
CA PHE A 394 -4.90 -22.13 -21.47
C PHE A 394 -5.67 -23.40 -21.09
N VAL A 395 -5.65 -23.75 -19.81
CA VAL A 395 -6.42 -24.87 -19.24
C VAL A 395 -7.14 -24.36 -17.99
N THR A 396 -8.46 -24.49 -17.99
CA THR A 396 -9.38 -24.06 -16.93
C THR A 396 -10.05 -25.29 -16.33
N LEU A 397 -10.04 -25.42 -14.99
CA LEU A 397 -10.58 -26.58 -14.28
C LEU A 397 -11.71 -26.21 -13.32
N ASP A 398 -12.84 -26.88 -13.49
CA ASP A 398 -13.97 -26.92 -12.57
C ASP A 398 -13.86 -28.13 -11.62
N GLN A 399 -14.26 -27.94 -10.37
CA GLN A 399 -14.20 -28.95 -9.30
C GLN A 399 -15.56 -29.22 -8.62
N PHE A 400 -16.64 -28.59 -9.10
CA PHE A 400 -17.90 -28.44 -8.38
C PHE A 400 -19.02 -29.35 -8.93
N THR A 401 -20.26 -29.15 -8.47
CA THR A 401 -21.41 -30.00 -8.82
C THR A 401 -21.80 -29.81 -10.29
N PRO A 402 -22.01 -30.88 -11.08
CA PRO A 402 -22.40 -30.80 -12.50
C PRO A 402 -23.90 -30.56 -12.68
N SER A 403 -24.34 -30.41 -13.94
CA SER A 403 -25.75 -30.31 -14.32
C SER A 403 -26.59 -31.54 -13.91
N ASP A 404 -26.20 -32.78 -14.28
CA ASP A 404 -26.92 -33.99 -13.85
C ASP A 404 -26.34 -34.61 -12.56
N ALA A 405 -26.54 -33.90 -11.45
CA ALA A 405 -26.29 -34.44 -10.11
C ALA A 405 -27.31 -35.52 -9.68
N ALA A 406 -28.41 -35.70 -10.42
CA ALA A 406 -29.50 -36.61 -10.05
C ALA A 406 -29.16 -38.08 -10.35
N THR A 407 -28.39 -38.35 -11.40
CA THR A 407 -27.94 -39.72 -11.74
C THR A 407 -26.56 -40.07 -11.18
N ASN A 408 -25.63 -39.11 -11.06
CA ASN A 408 -24.21 -39.41 -10.96
C ASN A 408 -23.56 -39.05 -9.60
N LYS A 409 -23.66 -39.95 -8.63
CA LYS A 409 -23.09 -39.83 -7.26
C LYS A 409 -21.54 -39.92 -7.17
N GLN A 410 -20.80 -39.53 -8.20
CA GLN A 410 -19.33 -39.66 -8.27
C GLN A 410 -18.57 -38.34 -8.14
N TYR A 411 -19.25 -37.20 -8.24
CA TYR A 411 -18.66 -35.87 -8.09
C TYR A 411 -18.43 -35.53 -6.61
N SER A 412 -17.26 -34.97 -6.32
CA SER A 412 -16.83 -34.49 -5.00
C SER A 412 -15.59 -33.63 -5.17
N ILE A 413 -15.41 -32.62 -4.32
CA ILE A 413 -14.18 -31.81 -4.25
C ILE A 413 -12.88 -32.65 -4.14
N THR A 414 -12.98 -33.88 -3.63
CA THR A 414 -11.85 -34.83 -3.56
C THR A 414 -11.57 -35.62 -4.84
N THR A 415 -12.54 -35.75 -5.76
CA THR A 415 -12.48 -36.67 -6.92
C THR A 415 -12.65 -35.99 -8.27
N SER A 416 -13.39 -34.88 -8.35
CA SER A 416 -13.81 -34.27 -9.63
C SER A 416 -12.62 -33.86 -10.52
N VAL A 417 -11.57 -33.26 -9.95
CA VAL A 417 -10.36 -32.86 -10.70
C VAL A 417 -9.42 -34.06 -10.92
N ALA A 418 -9.35 -35.00 -9.97
CA ALA A 418 -8.57 -36.22 -10.12
C ALA A 418 -9.07 -37.09 -11.30
N ALA A 419 -10.38 -37.13 -11.54
CA ALA A 419 -10.98 -37.80 -12.70
C ALA A 419 -10.60 -37.14 -14.04
N GLN A 420 -10.36 -35.82 -14.04
CA GLN A 420 -9.95 -35.06 -15.22
C GLN A 420 -8.45 -35.23 -15.56
N GLN A 421 -7.64 -35.79 -14.66
CA GLN A 421 -6.18 -35.89 -14.80
C GLN A 421 -5.66 -36.44 -16.15
N PRO A 422 -6.28 -37.47 -16.77
CA PRO A 422 -5.84 -37.94 -18.09
C PRO A 422 -5.99 -36.89 -19.19
N TRP A 423 -7.09 -36.13 -19.18
CA TRP A 423 -7.32 -35.02 -20.10
C TRP A 423 -6.39 -33.84 -19.79
N ILE A 424 -6.18 -33.49 -18.51
CA ILE A 424 -5.24 -32.43 -18.10
C ILE A 424 -3.85 -32.71 -18.66
N SER A 425 -3.32 -33.92 -18.45
CA SER A 425 -2.01 -34.32 -18.98
C SER A 425 -1.97 -34.32 -20.51
N ALA A 426 -3.04 -34.74 -21.18
CA ALA A 426 -3.14 -34.72 -22.64
C ALA A 426 -3.17 -33.29 -23.21
N GLN A 427 -3.87 -32.34 -22.56
CA GLN A 427 -3.89 -30.94 -22.95
C GLN A 427 -2.52 -30.28 -22.75
N LEU A 428 -1.85 -30.53 -21.63
CA LEU A 428 -0.56 -29.91 -21.34
C LEU A 428 0.57 -30.46 -22.24
N ALA A 429 0.55 -31.76 -22.56
CA ALA A 429 1.55 -32.39 -23.43
C ALA A 429 1.27 -32.15 -24.93
N GLY A 430 0.01 -32.19 -25.35
CA GLY A 430 -0.42 -32.06 -26.75
C GLY A 430 -0.43 -30.63 -27.29
N ARG A 431 0.41 -29.73 -26.77
CA ARG A 431 0.52 -28.34 -27.20
C ARG A 431 1.65 -28.12 -28.19
N THR A 432 1.62 -27.01 -28.92
CA THR A 432 2.67 -26.63 -29.88
C THR A 432 4.05 -26.60 -29.19
N ALA A 433 5.06 -27.23 -29.76
CA ALA A 433 6.41 -27.22 -29.20
C ALA A 433 6.92 -25.77 -29.08
N GLY A 434 7.48 -25.40 -27.92
CA GLY A 434 7.87 -24.02 -27.64
C GLY A 434 6.73 -23.05 -27.32
N SER A 435 5.51 -23.54 -27.06
CA SER A 435 4.41 -22.73 -26.52
C SER A 435 4.34 -22.74 -24.98
N HIS A 436 3.81 -21.64 -24.45
CA HIS A 436 3.50 -21.47 -23.02
C HIS A 436 2.30 -22.31 -22.60
N ALA A 437 2.15 -22.52 -21.29
CA ALA A 437 0.97 -23.14 -20.71
C ALA A 437 0.58 -22.41 -19.42
N PHE A 438 -0.67 -21.95 -19.37
CA PHE A 438 -1.27 -21.31 -18.20
C PHE A 438 -2.40 -22.20 -17.68
N LEU A 439 -2.37 -22.48 -16.38
CA LEU A 439 -3.37 -23.28 -15.69
C LEU A 439 -4.15 -22.39 -14.74
N LEU A 440 -5.48 -22.45 -14.82
CA LEU A 440 -6.39 -21.64 -14.01
C LEU A 440 -7.37 -22.56 -13.28
N THR A 441 -7.46 -22.40 -11.97
CA THR A 441 -8.32 -23.22 -11.09
C THR A 441 -8.84 -22.32 -9.98
N HIS A 442 -10.13 -22.36 -9.61
CA HIS A 442 -10.60 -21.41 -8.60
C HIS A 442 -9.89 -21.61 -7.24
N LYS A 443 -9.76 -22.85 -6.74
CA LYS A 443 -8.99 -23.16 -5.52
C LYS A 443 -7.55 -23.53 -5.83
N GLY A 444 -6.63 -23.19 -4.92
CA GLY A 444 -5.20 -23.49 -5.01
C GLY A 444 -4.82 -24.92 -4.55
N LEU A 445 -3.52 -25.20 -4.53
CA LEU A 445 -2.93 -26.45 -4.03
C LEU A 445 -2.67 -26.43 -2.52
N ASN A 446 -2.34 -25.26 -1.98
CA ASN A 446 -2.16 -24.98 -0.56
C ASN A 446 -2.34 -23.46 -0.37
N LEU A 447 -3.41 -23.05 0.30
CA LEU A 447 -3.85 -21.65 0.37
C LEU A 447 -3.43 -20.95 1.69
N PRO A 448 -3.32 -19.62 1.75
CA PRO A 448 -3.08 -18.88 2.99
C PRO A 448 -4.19 -18.94 4.06
N TYR A 449 -5.46 -19.07 3.68
CA TYR A 449 -6.63 -18.92 4.56
C TYR A 449 -7.67 -20.06 4.45
N HIS A 450 -8.22 -20.36 3.28
CA HIS A 450 -9.20 -21.44 3.16
C HIS A 450 -8.54 -22.82 3.21
N THR A 451 -9.09 -23.73 4.03
CA THR A 451 -8.53 -25.09 4.21
C THR A 451 -8.73 -25.97 2.98
N ASP A 452 -9.86 -25.79 2.32
CA ASP A 452 -10.30 -26.51 1.14
C ASP A 452 -9.58 -26.03 -0.13
N VAL A 453 -9.16 -27.01 -0.93
CA VAL A 453 -8.19 -26.88 -2.03
C VAL A 453 -8.72 -27.57 -3.29
N LEU A 454 -7.96 -27.48 -4.38
CA LEU A 454 -8.31 -28.03 -5.69
C LEU A 454 -8.68 -29.53 -5.71
N LEU A 455 -8.16 -30.30 -4.75
CA LEU A 455 -8.25 -31.78 -4.72
C LEU A 455 -8.77 -32.32 -3.37
N GLY A 456 -9.37 -31.49 -2.52
CA GLY A 456 -9.97 -31.93 -1.26
C GLY A 456 -10.37 -30.81 -0.31
N ASN A 457 -10.92 -31.18 0.83
CA ASN A 457 -11.33 -30.26 1.90
C ASN A 457 -10.15 -29.82 2.79
N ASP A 458 -8.99 -30.45 2.62
CA ASP A 458 -7.73 -30.06 3.25
C ASP A 458 -6.51 -30.48 2.40
N PRO A 459 -5.31 -29.87 2.58
CA PRO A 459 -4.13 -30.16 1.76
C PRO A 459 -3.52 -31.56 1.90
N SER A 460 -4.01 -32.39 2.82
CA SER A 460 -3.57 -33.78 3.04
C SER A 460 -4.54 -34.81 2.43
N GLN A 461 -5.82 -34.46 2.25
CA GLN A 461 -6.89 -35.42 1.96
C GLN A 461 -6.70 -36.23 0.66
N ASN A 462 -6.04 -35.67 -0.36
CA ASN A 462 -5.71 -36.36 -1.61
C ASN A 462 -4.28 -36.08 -2.10
N ALA A 463 -3.30 -36.37 -1.24
CA ALA A 463 -1.88 -36.21 -1.57
C ALA A 463 -1.46 -36.90 -2.88
N THR A 464 -1.94 -38.13 -3.15
CA THR A 464 -1.57 -38.88 -4.35
C THR A 464 -2.04 -38.23 -5.65
N ALA A 465 -3.27 -37.72 -5.72
CA ALA A 465 -3.72 -36.98 -6.90
C ALA A 465 -3.03 -35.61 -7.01
N THR A 466 -2.76 -34.96 -5.87
CA THR A 466 -2.03 -33.69 -5.82
C THR A 466 -0.62 -33.83 -6.42
N ASP A 467 0.09 -34.90 -6.05
CA ASP A 467 1.44 -35.16 -6.56
C ASP A 467 1.40 -35.56 -8.04
N ALA A 468 0.44 -36.39 -8.47
CA ALA A 468 0.26 -36.73 -9.89
C ALA A 468 -0.08 -35.51 -10.77
N PHE A 469 -0.86 -34.57 -10.24
CA PHE A 469 -1.17 -33.30 -10.87
C PHE A 469 0.07 -32.41 -10.98
N MET A 470 0.79 -32.19 -9.87
CA MET A 470 2.03 -31.40 -9.86
C MET A 470 3.13 -32.02 -10.74
N ALA A 471 3.21 -33.37 -10.83
CA ALA A 471 4.06 -34.08 -11.78
C ALA A 471 3.67 -33.75 -13.23
N SER A 472 2.38 -33.72 -13.56
CA SER A 472 1.90 -33.33 -14.89
C SER A 472 2.24 -31.86 -15.22
N LEU A 473 2.10 -30.94 -14.26
CA LEU A 473 2.46 -29.54 -14.45
C LEU A 473 3.96 -29.37 -14.73
N SER A 474 4.81 -29.99 -13.89
CA SER A 474 6.27 -29.87 -13.98
C SER A 474 6.86 -30.58 -15.20
N GLN A 475 6.41 -31.79 -15.53
CA GLN A 475 6.83 -32.50 -16.76
C GLN A 475 6.48 -31.74 -18.04
N ASN A 476 5.38 -30.98 -18.02
CA ASN A 476 4.95 -30.15 -19.13
C ASN A 476 5.41 -28.68 -19.01
N GLY A 477 6.28 -28.33 -18.07
CA GLY A 477 6.86 -27.00 -17.94
C GLY A 477 5.85 -25.88 -17.67
N VAL A 478 4.71 -26.18 -17.04
CA VAL A 478 3.76 -25.17 -16.56
C VAL A 478 4.43 -24.41 -15.41
N ARG A 479 4.53 -23.08 -15.53
CA ARG A 479 5.27 -22.27 -14.55
C ARG A 479 4.41 -21.66 -13.45
N TYR A 480 3.16 -21.32 -13.78
CA TYR A 480 2.21 -20.70 -12.87
C TYR A 480 0.88 -21.45 -12.89
N LEU A 481 0.43 -21.88 -11.71
CA LEU A 481 -0.96 -22.20 -11.42
C LEU A 481 -1.60 -20.94 -10.84
N ILE A 482 -2.69 -20.48 -11.45
CA ILE A 482 -3.37 -19.23 -11.11
C ILE A 482 -4.71 -19.59 -10.46
N CYS A 483 -4.95 -19.08 -9.24
CA CYS A 483 -6.18 -19.32 -8.48
C CYS A 483 -6.78 -18.04 -7.88
N GLY A 484 -8.01 -18.12 -7.38
CA GLY A 484 -8.70 -17.11 -6.57
C GLY A 484 -8.95 -17.66 -5.17
N HIS A 485 -10.19 -17.55 -4.67
CA HIS A 485 -10.74 -18.12 -3.41
C HIS A 485 -10.19 -17.47 -2.13
N ASP A 486 -8.88 -17.22 -2.07
CA ASP A 486 -8.25 -16.46 -1.01
C ASP A 486 -8.05 -15.02 -1.46
N HIS A 487 -8.81 -14.10 -0.88
CA HIS A 487 -8.93 -12.71 -1.34
C HIS A 487 -7.73 -11.85 -0.93
N MET A 488 -6.60 -12.11 -1.56
CA MET A 488 -5.32 -11.45 -1.37
C MET A 488 -4.41 -11.74 -2.57
N HIS A 489 -3.38 -10.93 -2.77
CA HIS A 489 -2.24 -11.38 -3.57
C HIS A 489 -1.39 -12.33 -2.71
N ASP A 490 -1.16 -13.56 -3.14
CA ASP A 490 -0.15 -14.47 -2.54
C ASP A 490 0.57 -15.24 -3.66
N ARG A 491 1.84 -14.93 -3.87
CA ARG A 491 2.70 -15.63 -4.82
C ARG A 491 3.63 -16.53 -4.04
N SER A 492 3.46 -17.84 -4.20
CA SER A 492 4.14 -18.82 -3.37
C SER A 492 4.50 -20.11 -4.11
N ILE A 493 5.57 -20.76 -3.67
CA ILE A 493 6.09 -21.99 -4.27
C ILE A 493 5.63 -23.17 -3.42
N VAL A 494 4.81 -24.03 -3.98
CA VAL A 494 4.25 -25.22 -3.34
C VAL A 494 5.07 -26.45 -3.73
N THR A 495 5.56 -27.21 -2.74
CA THR A 495 6.20 -28.51 -2.98
C THR A 495 5.17 -29.65 -3.04
N ALA A 496 5.48 -30.72 -3.75
CA ALA A 496 4.71 -31.97 -3.68
C ALA A 496 4.90 -32.67 -2.31
N ASN A 497 4.06 -33.67 -2.03
CA ASN A 497 4.15 -34.51 -0.83
C ASN A 497 5.16 -35.66 -1.01
N ASP A 498 5.28 -36.20 -2.24
CA ASP A 498 6.17 -37.30 -2.62
C ASP A 498 7.67 -37.02 -2.47
N GLY A 499 8.08 -35.76 -2.32
CA GLY A 499 9.48 -35.31 -2.28
C GLY A 499 10.25 -35.49 -3.60
N LYS A 500 9.56 -35.72 -4.72
CA LYS A 500 10.14 -36.04 -6.05
C LYS A 500 9.64 -35.11 -7.15
N SER A 501 8.33 -34.84 -7.15
CA SER A 501 7.69 -33.98 -8.15
C SER A 501 8.11 -32.53 -7.92
N SER A 502 8.46 -31.81 -9.00
CA SER A 502 9.05 -30.48 -8.87
C SER A 502 8.05 -29.48 -8.25
N PRO A 503 8.53 -28.47 -7.49
CA PRO A 503 7.65 -27.45 -6.96
C PRO A 503 6.93 -26.66 -8.06
N VAL A 504 5.71 -26.22 -7.77
CA VAL A 504 4.88 -25.40 -8.66
C VAL A 504 4.72 -24.02 -8.04
N THR A 505 4.86 -22.95 -8.84
CA THR A 505 4.51 -21.61 -8.39
C THR A 505 3.00 -21.43 -8.47
N GLN A 506 2.38 -21.15 -7.33
CA GLN A 506 0.99 -20.76 -7.20
C GLN A 506 0.93 -19.22 -7.16
N LEU A 507 -0.03 -18.66 -7.88
CA LEU A 507 -0.46 -17.27 -7.75
C LEU A 507 -1.91 -17.28 -7.29
N VAL A 508 -2.13 -16.92 -6.02
CA VAL A 508 -3.43 -16.47 -5.55
C VAL A 508 -3.62 -15.05 -6.09
N SER A 509 -4.69 -14.87 -6.84
CA SER A 509 -5.01 -13.64 -7.55
C SER A 509 -5.71 -12.68 -6.60
N SER A 510 -5.27 -11.42 -6.56
CA SER A 510 -5.96 -10.38 -5.80
C SER A 510 -7.43 -10.27 -6.22
N SER A 511 -8.30 -10.21 -5.20
CA SER A 511 -9.76 -10.18 -5.31
C SER A 511 -10.29 -8.86 -5.85
N ASN A 512 -11.51 -8.85 -6.37
CA ASN A 512 -12.27 -7.68 -6.79
C ASN A 512 -13.59 -7.52 -6.01
N SER A 513 -13.70 -8.11 -4.81
CA SER A 513 -14.90 -8.15 -3.96
C SER A 513 -14.73 -7.44 -2.62
N ASN A 514 -15.84 -7.17 -1.91
CA ASN A 514 -15.79 -6.53 -0.58
C ASN A 514 -15.28 -7.46 0.54
N TYR A 515 -15.22 -8.76 0.30
CA TYR A 515 -14.62 -9.75 1.18
C TYR A 515 -13.10 -9.61 1.17
N ASN A 516 -12.48 -9.30 2.32
CA ASN A 516 -11.03 -9.20 2.47
C ASN A 516 -10.58 -10.25 3.51
N TYR A 517 -9.66 -11.14 3.16
CA TYR A 517 -9.16 -12.19 4.06
C TYR A 517 -7.71 -11.96 4.46
N PHE A 518 -7.34 -12.52 5.62
CA PHE A 518 -5.97 -12.53 6.14
C PHE A 518 -5.54 -13.99 6.34
N PRO A 519 -4.27 -14.36 6.10
CA PRO A 519 -3.82 -15.73 6.35
C PRO A 519 -4.14 -16.20 7.77
N ARG A 520 -4.53 -17.48 7.95
CA ARG A 520 -4.77 -18.00 9.31
C ARG A 520 -3.49 -17.91 10.12
N ASN A 521 -3.62 -17.56 11.39
CA ASN A 521 -2.50 -17.48 12.33
C ASN A 521 -2.91 -18.10 13.67
N ALA A 522 -2.15 -19.11 14.13
CA ALA A 522 -2.44 -19.87 15.34
C ALA A 522 -2.35 -19.04 16.64
N THR A 523 -1.73 -17.85 16.59
CA THR A 523 -1.73 -16.88 17.70
C THR A 523 -3.01 -16.04 17.75
N VAL A 524 -3.74 -15.91 16.63
CA VAL A 524 -4.96 -15.10 16.51
C VAL A 524 -6.23 -15.94 16.70
N SER A 525 -6.23 -17.19 16.19
CA SER A 525 -7.37 -18.12 16.29
C SER A 525 -6.99 -19.43 16.99
N PRO A 526 -7.07 -19.52 18.34
CA PRO A 526 -6.69 -20.70 19.10
C PRO A 526 -7.60 -21.92 18.83
N GLY A 527 -7.16 -22.80 17.92
CA GLY A 527 -7.87 -24.01 17.53
C GLY A 527 -7.77 -24.31 16.02
N ASP A 528 -7.50 -23.29 15.21
CA ASP A 528 -7.28 -23.45 13.78
C ASP A 528 -5.96 -24.17 13.47
N LYS A 529 -6.01 -25.10 12.52
CA LYS A 529 -4.81 -25.58 11.85
C LYS A 529 -4.45 -24.60 10.72
N LEU A 530 -3.19 -24.21 10.67
CA LEU A 530 -2.62 -23.62 9.46
C LEU A 530 -2.65 -24.68 8.35
N ASN A 531 -2.94 -24.29 7.10
CA ASN A 531 -2.85 -25.22 5.96
C ASN A 531 -1.45 -25.86 5.85
N ASP A 532 -0.43 -25.04 6.09
CA ASP A 532 0.98 -25.41 6.22
C ASP A 532 1.30 -26.38 7.40
N SER A 533 0.31 -26.75 8.22
CA SER A 533 0.41 -27.73 9.32
C SER A 533 -0.44 -29.01 9.12
N TYR A 534 -1.15 -29.15 7.98
CA TYR A 534 -1.80 -30.43 7.63
C TYR A 534 -0.80 -31.49 7.18
N THR A 535 0.40 -31.08 6.76
CA THR A 535 1.54 -31.96 6.46
C THR A 535 2.64 -31.79 7.50
N SER A 536 3.45 -32.84 7.73
CA SER A 536 4.56 -32.84 8.71
C SER A 536 5.72 -31.89 8.36
N VAL A 537 5.69 -31.32 7.16
CA VAL A 537 6.61 -30.28 6.66
C VAL A 537 5.76 -29.20 5.99
N ARG A 538 6.09 -27.92 6.20
CA ARG A 538 5.48 -26.78 5.50
C ARG A 538 5.74 -26.90 4.00
N ARG A 539 4.68 -27.07 3.20
CA ARG A 539 4.77 -27.25 1.74
C ARG A 539 4.87 -25.92 0.96
N ARG A 540 4.48 -24.79 1.56
CA ARG A 540 4.46 -23.47 0.91
C ARG A 540 5.66 -22.61 1.32
N LYS A 541 6.39 -22.08 0.33
CA LYS A 541 7.37 -20.99 0.53
C LYS A 541 6.79 -19.72 -0.07
N ILE A 542 6.65 -18.65 0.73
CA ILE A 542 6.13 -17.37 0.22
C ILE A 542 7.21 -16.66 -0.56
N VAL A 543 6.83 -16.03 -1.67
CA VAL A 543 7.69 -15.15 -2.49
C VAL A 543 7.21 -13.70 -2.37
N ALA A 544 5.89 -13.50 -2.37
CA ALA A 544 5.24 -12.19 -2.20
C ALA A 544 3.84 -12.36 -1.60
N GLN A 545 3.37 -11.36 -0.84
CA GLN A 545 2.02 -11.30 -0.29
C GLN A 545 1.56 -9.84 -0.10
N GLU A 546 0.36 -9.50 -0.56
CA GLU A 546 -0.31 -8.23 -0.27
C GLU A 546 -1.77 -8.48 0.12
N LEU A 547 -2.21 -7.82 1.19
CA LEU A 547 -3.54 -7.96 1.80
C LEU A 547 -4.30 -6.63 1.74
N ASN A 548 -5.63 -6.69 1.82
CA ASN A 548 -6.51 -5.51 1.88
C ASN A 548 -6.39 -4.56 0.66
N THR A 549 -6.15 -5.12 -0.52
CA THR A 549 -6.13 -4.43 -1.81
C THR A 549 -7.05 -5.13 -2.81
N PHE A 550 -7.69 -4.34 -3.69
CA PHE A 550 -8.23 -4.87 -4.95
C PHE A 550 -7.12 -4.83 -5.99
N GLY A 551 -7.07 -5.80 -6.89
CA GLY A 551 -5.99 -5.86 -7.87
C GLY A 551 -6.30 -6.65 -9.12
N TYR A 552 -5.40 -6.54 -10.09
CA TYR A 552 -5.45 -7.27 -11.35
C TYR A 552 -4.04 -7.47 -11.90
N TYR A 553 -3.92 -8.37 -12.87
CA TYR A 553 -2.64 -8.66 -13.52
C TYR A 553 -2.74 -8.40 -15.01
N ILE A 554 -1.73 -7.74 -15.56
CA ILE A 554 -1.51 -7.65 -17.00
C ILE A 554 -0.37 -8.61 -17.33
N VAL A 555 -0.64 -9.59 -18.18
CA VAL A 555 0.33 -10.62 -18.55
C VAL A 555 0.77 -10.42 -19.98
N THR A 556 2.00 -9.97 -20.18
CA THR A 556 2.64 -9.78 -21.47
C THR A 556 3.36 -11.05 -21.88
N VAL A 557 3.00 -11.63 -23.03
CA VAL A 557 3.65 -12.78 -23.65
C VAL A 557 4.41 -12.30 -24.89
N ASP A 558 5.73 -12.49 -24.90
CA ASP A 558 6.59 -12.12 -26.03
C ASP A 558 7.61 -13.22 -26.34
N GLY A 559 7.37 -13.93 -27.46
CA GLY A 559 8.18 -15.08 -27.86
C GLY A 559 8.29 -16.12 -26.72
N PRO A 560 9.51 -16.48 -26.27
CA PRO A 560 9.71 -17.44 -25.21
C PRO A 560 9.56 -16.84 -23.79
N ASN A 561 9.28 -15.55 -23.64
CA ASN A 561 9.25 -14.85 -22.36
C ASN A 561 7.81 -14.47 -21.95
N VAL A 562 7.55 -14.43 -20.65
CA VAL A 562 6.29 -13.96 -20.06
C VAL A 562 6.60 -13.03 -18.90
N THR A 563 5.98 -11.85 -18.88
CA THR A 563 6.03 -10.89 -17.77
C THR A 563 4.62 -10.68 -17.23
N PHE A 564 4.46 -10.79 -15.92
CA PHE A 564 3.27 -10.44 -15.16
C PHE A 564 3.51 -9.09 -14.47
N GLU A 565 2.60 -8.15 -14.70
CA GLU A 565 2.55 -6.84 -14.08
C GLU A 565 1.36 -6.84 -13.12
N PHE A 566 1.59 -6.89 -11.80
CA PHE A 566 0.54 -6.86 -10.77
C PHE A 566 0.24 -5.42 -10.36
N TYR A 567 -1.01 -5.01 -10.53
CA TYR A 567 -1.51 -3.70 -10.14
C TYR A 567 -2.51 -3.83 -9.01
N SER A 568 -2.42 -2.96 -7.99
CA SER A 568 -3.38 -2.94 -6.89
C SER A 568 -3.75 -1.52 -6.44
N SER A 569 -4.89 -1.43 -5.76
CA SER A 569 -5.40 -0.24 -5.08
C SER A 569 -5.87 -0.67 -3.68
N PRO A 570 -5.61 0.12 -2.61
CA PRO A 570 -6.18 -0.14 -1.28
C PRO A 570 -7.69 -0.36 -1.34
N SER A 571 -8.20 -1.36 -0.62
CA SER A 571 -9.62 -1.74 -0.69
C SER A 571 -10.50 -0.72 0.04
N TYR A 572 -10.36 -0.57 1.37
CA TYR A 572 -11.05 0.43 2.17
C TYR A 572 -10.21 0.91 3.36
N ALA A 573 -10.08 2.22 3.54
CA ALA A 573 -9.43 2.82 4.72
C ALA A 573 -10.30 2.77 5.99
N ALA A 574 -11.57 2.37 5.88
CA ALA A 574 -12.51 2.27 7.01
C ALA A 574 -12.46 0.92 7.72
N PHE A 575 -11.75 -0.08 7.18
CA PHE A 575 -11.68 -1.44 7.72
C PHE A 575 -10.33 -1.76 8.38
N ASP A 576 -9.91 -0.90 9.31
CA ASP A 576 -9.00 -1.31 10.40
C ASP A 576 -9.76 -2.20 11.41
N LEU A 577 -10.29 -3.32 10.91
CA LEU A 577 -11.05 -4.32 11.68
C LEU A 577 -10.06 -5.29 12.34
N GLY A 578 -9.33 -4.78 13.34
CA GLY A 578 -8.33 -5.53 14.07
C GLY A 578 -8.81 -6.91 14.54
N GLN A 579 -8.17 -7.97 14.03
CA GLN A 579 -8.28 -9.39 14.39
C GLN A 579 -9.65 -10.09 14.26
N HIS A 580 -10.78 -9.38 14.11
CA HIS A 580 -12.11 -10.00 14.02
C HIS A 580 -12.53 -10.34 12.58
N GLN A 581 -11.87 -11.36 12.03
CA GLN A 581 -11.91 -11.81 10.62
C GLN A 581 -13.26 -12.41 10.12
N TRP A 582 -14.36 -12.33 10.88
CA TRP A 582 -15.53 -13.22 10.70
C TRP A 582 -16.92 -12.55 10.70
N ASP A 583 -17.05 -11.23 10.84
CA ASP A 583 -18.36 -10.56 10.96
C ASP A 583 -18.60 -9.40 9.97
N LEU A 584 -18.58 -9.72 8.67
CA LEU A 584 -19.14 -8.87 7.62
C LEU A 584 -20.68 -8.76 7.69
N ALA A 585 -21.36 -9.63 8.44
CA ALA A 585 -22.81 -9.54 8.65
C ALA A 585 -23.21 -8.31 9.52
N SER A 586 -22.28 -7.81 10.35
CA SER A 586 -22.43 -6.54 11.06
C SER A 586 -22.29 -5.31 10.16
N VAL A 587 -21.56 -5.40 9.04
CA VAL A 587 -21.29 -4.29 8.10
C VAL A 587 -22.43 -4.17 7.10
N THR A 588 -23.60 -3.78 7.63
CA THR A 588 -24.88 -3.72 6.90
C THR A 588 -24.94 -2.68 5.76
N THR A 589 -23.95 -1.79 5.63
CA THR A 589 -23.82 -0.86 4.48
C THR A 589 -22.36 -0.66 4.07
N VAL A 590 -22.06 -0.90 2.79
CA VAL A 590 -20.86 -0.39 2.10
C VAL A 590 -21.36 0.63 1.08
N PRO A 591 -21.48 1.92 1.43
CA PRO A 591 -22.37 2.85 0.72
C PRO A 591 -21.88 3.35 -0.65
N ALA A 592 -20.63 3.05 -1.02
CA ALA A 592 -20.05 3.27 -2.34
C ALA A 592 -18.70 2.55 -2.45
N THR A 593 -18.28 2.24 -3.68
CA THR A 593 -16.89 1.91 -3.99
C THR A 593 -15.98 3.14 -3.77
N PRO A 594 -14.79 2.99 -3.16
CA PRO A 594 -13.88 4.11 -2.96
C PRO A 594 -13.10 4.45 -4.24
N PRO A 595 -12.43 5.61 -4.32
CA PRO A 595 -11.64 5.99 -5.51
C PRO A 595 -10.46 5.03 -5.76
N LEU A 596 -10.60 4.16 -6.76
CA LEU A 596 -9.59 3.13 -7.05
C LEU A 596 -8.44 3.68 -7.89
N ASN A 597 -7.26 3.75 -7.29
CA ASN A 597 -6.04 4.31 -7.89
C ASN A 597 -5.00 3.20 -7.99
N PHE A 598 -5.06 2.43 -9.08
CA PHE A 598 -4.21 1.25 -9.26
C PHE A 598 -2.76 1.63 -9.61
N SER A 599 -1.81 1.22 -8.76
CA SER A 599 -0.35 1.35 -8.96
C SER A 599 0.29 0.00 -9.27
N LEU A 600 1.42 -0.01 -9.99
CA LEU A 600 2.22 -1.21 -10.25
C LEU A 600 2.98 -1.60 -8.99
N HIS A 601 2.69 -2.78 -8.43
CA HIS A 601 3.25 -3.24 -7.16
C HIS A 601 4.27 -4.37 -7.37
N GLU A 602 3.94 -5.37 -8.19
CA GLU A 602 4.89 -6.43 -8.55
C GLU A 602 5.15 -6.51 -10.06
N THR A 603 6.40 -6.80 -10.44
CA THR A 603 6.71 -7.35 -11.76
C THR A 603 7.49 -8.63 -11.60
N PHE A 604 7.01 -9.71 -12.22
CA PHE A 604 7.64 -11.03 -12.20
C PHE A 604 7.48 -11.71 -13.56
N GLY A 605 8.17 -12.82 -13.79
CA GLY A 605 8.12 -13.45 -15.09
C GLY A 605 8.63 -14.88 -15.12
N TYR A 606 8.76 -15.41 -16.33
CA TYR A 606 9.48 -16.64 -16.63
C TYR A 606 9.89 -16.69 -18.11
N SER A 607 10.73 -17.66 -18.45
CA SER A 607 11.06 -17.97 -19.84
C SER A 607 11.04 -19.48 -20.12
N LEU A 608 10.73 -19.83 -21.37
CA LEU A 608 10.89 -21.17 -21.93
C LEU A 608 12.36 -21.47 -22.31
N VAL A 609 13.23 -20.45 -22.36
CA VAL A 609 14.66 -20.58 -22.69
C VAL A 609 15.58 -20.06 -21.58
N GLY A 610 15.05 -19.79 -20.39
CA GLY A 610 15.79 -19.34 -19.21
C GLY A 610 15.67 -20.29 -18.02
N LYS A 611 15.97 -19.80 -16.82
CA LYS A 611 16.08 -20.57 -15.57
C LYS A 611 15.40 -19.87 -14.40
N ASP A 612 15.15 -20.62 -13.32
CA ASP A 612 14.54 -20.13 -12.09
C ASP A 612 15.41 -20.51 -10.89
N PHE A 613 15.62 -19.56 -9.99
CA PHE A 613 16.54 -19.65 -8.86
C PHE A 613 15.82 -19.26 -7.56
N GLN A 614 15.64 -20.21 -6.65
CA GLN A 614 15.19 -19.92 -5.29
C GLN A 614 16.40 -19.51 -4.45
N ILE A 615 16.42 -18.27 -3.96
CA ILE A 615 17.52 -17.68 -3.20
C ILE A 615 17.03 -17.42 -1.77
N PRO A 616 17.38 -18.27 -0.78
CA PRO A 616 17.02 -18.06 0.62
C PRO A 616 17.59 -16.74 1.17
N PHE A 617 16.95 -16.21 2.22
CA PHE A 617 17.49 -15.10 2.99
C PHE A 617 18.94 -15.37 3.44
N GLY A 618 19.80 -14.36 3.39
CA GLY A 618 21.23 -14.43 3.65
C GLY A 618 22.07 -15.06 2.54
N SER A 619 21.47 -15.55 1.44
CA SER A 619 22.20 -16.21 0.34
C SER A 619 22.62 -15.24 -0.76
N ALA A 620 23.80 -15.47 -1.35
CA ALA A 620 24.34 -14.65 -2.43
C ALA A 620 23.59 -14.85 -3.76
N PHE A 621 23.48 -13.80 -4.57
CA PHE A 621 22.91 -13.87 -5.93
C PHE A 621 23.83 -14.57 -6.94
N THR A 622 25.07 -14.90 -6.57
CA THR A 622 26.09 -15.52 -7.44
C THR A 622 25.74 -16.93 -7.94
N VAL A 623 24.63 -17.50 -7.46
CA VAL A 623 24.00 -18.71 -8.04
C VAL A 623 23.33 -18.44 -9.39
N VAL A 624 22.97 -17.18 -9.70
CA VAL A 624 22.28 -16.79 -10.93
C VAL A 624 23.30 -16.69 -12.07
N SER A 625 23.36 -17.75 -12.88
CA SER A 625 24.20 -17.86 -14.07
C SER A 625 23.42 -18.55 -15.19
N ASP A 626 23.33 -17.89 -16.34
CA ASP A 626 22.54 -18.38 -17.47
C ASP A 626 23.21 -18.17 -18.83
N THR A 627 22.76 -18.91 -19.84
CA THR A 627 23.30 -18.90 -21.19
C THR A 627 22.17 -19.01 -22.22
N SER A 628 22.05 -18.00 -23.06
CA SER A 628 21.11 -17.95 -24.19
C SER A 628 21.28 -19.13 -25.18
N PRO A 629 20.26 -19.42 -26.00
CA PRO A 629 20.38 -20.36 -27.12
C PRO A 629 21.51 -20.05 -28.11
N ASN A 630 21.91 -18.77 -28.27
CA ASN A 630 23.01 -18.37 -29.18
C ASN A 630 24.38 -18.27 -28.48
N GLY A 631 24.49 -18.63 -27.20
CA GLY A 631 25.76 -18.70 -26.47
C GLY A 631 26.22 -17.42 -25.74
N THR A 632 25.44 -16.33 -25.78
CA THR A 632 25.60 -15.22 -24.82
C THR A 632 25.40 -15.75 -23.40
N VAL A 633 26.33 -15.44 -22.48
CA VAL A 633 26.31 -15.81 -21.07
C VAL A 633 26.05 -14.58 -20.21
N ALA A 634 25.16 -14.68 -19.22
CA ALA A 634 24.90 -13.67 -18.20
C ALA A 634 25.12 -14.25 -16.79
N LYS A 635 25.71 -13.46 -15.88
CA LYS A 635 26.04 -13.86 -14.50
C LYS A 635 25.91 -12.70 -13.53
N LEU A 636 25.47 -12.98 -12.31
CA LEU A 636 25.60 -12.07 -11.18
C LEU A 636 26.90 -12.41 -10.43
N LEU A 637 27.77 -11.41 -10.25
CA LEU A 637 29.10 -11.57 -9.62
C LEU A 637 29.11 -11.21 -8.13
N SER A 638 28.06 -10.54 -7.64
CA SER A 638 27.91 -10.11 -6.25
C SER A 638 26.44 -9.93 -5.88
N GLY A 639 26.16 -9.34 -4.71
CA GLY A 639 24.81 -9.17 -4.18
C GLY A 639 24.32 -10.39 -3.41
N SER A 640 23.30 -10.19 -2.59
CA SER A 640 22.73 -11.19 -1.68
C SER A 640 21.32 -10.82 -1.26
N ASN A 641 20.44 -11.80 -1.07
CA ASN A 641 19.10 -11.60 -0.54
C ASN A 641 19.21 -11.27 0.96
N VAL A 642 19.01 -9.99 1.34
CA VAL A 642 19.12 -9.51 2.72
C VAL A 642 17.94 -8.64 3.18
N VAL A 643 16.90 -8.51 2.36
CA VAL A 643 15.61 -7.90 2.78
C VAL A 643 14.88 -8.85 3.74
N GLN A 644 14.40 -8.32 4.86
CA GLN A 644 13.73 -9.06 5.94
C GLN A 644 12.20 -9.08 5.81
N ASP A 645 11.68 -9.20 4.58
CA ASP A 645 10.24 -9.25 4.31
C ASP A 645 9.63 -10.59 4.75
N THR A 646 8.46 -10.53 5.38
CA THR A 646 7.76 -11.68 5.96
C THR A 646 6.28 -11.72 5.54
N ASP A 647 5.68 -12.91 5.53
CA ASP A 647 4.22 -13.04 5.46
C ASP A 647 3.54 -12.52 6.73
N TYR A 648 2.21 -12.35 6.69
CA TYR A 648 1.39 -11.93 7.83
C TYR A 648 1.55 -12.82 9.09
N SER A 649 2.05 -14.05 8.92
CA SER A 649 2.34 -15.00 10.00
C SER A 649 3.82 -14.98 10.45
N GLY A 650 4.61 -14.01 9.97
CA GLY A 650 6.00 -13.77 10.38
C GLY A 650 7.04 -14.64 9.67
N TYR A 651 6.68 -15.36 8.61
CA TYR A 651 7.64 -16.20 7.89
C TYR A 651 8.36 -15.44 6.76
N GLN A 652 9.69 -15.43 6.83
CA GLN A 652 10.59 -14.83 5.83
C GLN A 652 10.30 -15.30 4.39
N PHE A 653 10.20 -14.34 3.46
CA PHE A 653 10.06 -14.59 2.03
C PHE A 653 11.31 -15.27 1.44
N VAL A 654 11.10 -16.15 0.47
CA VAL A 654 12.14 -16.75 -0.37
C VAL A 654 12.13 -16.05 -1.72
N ARG A 655 13.24 -15.39 -2.07
CA ARG A 655 13.32 -14.67 -3.34
C ARG A 655 13.39 -15.66 -4.51
N SER A 656 12.50 -15.50 -5.47
CA SER A 656 12.43 -16.32 -6.69
C SER A 656 12.90 -15.48 -7.88
N VAL A 657 14.17 -15.65 -8.26
CA VAL A 657 14.77 -14.94 -9.40
C VAL A 657 14.60 -15.78 -10.65
N SER A 658 14.04 -15.21 -11.71
CA SER A 658 13.88 -15.89 -13.01
C SER A 658 14.64 -15.16 -14.11
N THR A 659 15.19 -15.92 -15.06
CA THR A 659 15.88 -15.41 -16.24
C THR A 659 15.13 -15.72 -17.52
N GLY A 660 15.44 -14.97 -18.58
CA GLY A 660 14.94 -15.21 -19.92
C GLY A 660 15.84 -14.63 -21.01
N TRP A 661 15.52 -14.93 -22.27
CA TRP A 661 16.34 -14.48 -23.41
C TRP A 661 15.49 -14.10 -24.63
N ALA A 662 15.98 -13.13 -25.39
CA ALA A 662 15.53 -12.84 -26.75
C ALA A 662 16.75 -12.50 -27.63
N THR A 663 16.64 -12.71 -28.94
CA THR A 663 17.76 -12.47 -29.87
C THR A 663 18.07 -10.98 -29.98
N GLY A 664 19.35 -10.60 -29.83
CA GLY A 664 19.79 -9.21 -29.99
C GLY A 664 19.79 -8.74 -31.46
N SER A 665 19.70 -7.42 -31.68
CA SER A 665 19.72 -6.84 -33.03
C SER A 665 20.41 -5.46 -33.11
N GLY A 666 20.89 -5.09 -34.29
CA GLY A 666 21.37 -3.73 -34.59
C GLY A 666 22.51 -3.24 -33.69
N ALA A 667 22.16 -2.49 -32.64
CA ALA A 667 23.09 -1.94 -31.66
C ALA A 667 23.37 -2.88 -30.47
N GLN A 668 22.60 -3.95 -30.28
CA GLN A 668 22.95 -5.01 -29.33
C GLN A 668 24.10 -5.86 -29.92
N VAL A 669 25.14 -6.08 -29.13
CA VAL A 669 26.29 -6.95 -29.41
C VAL A 669 26.30 -8.19 -28.51
N SER A 670 25.14 -8.56 -27.98
CA SER A 670 24.84 -9.81 -27.29
C SER A 670 23.36 -10.15 -27.53
N ASP A 671 22.90 -11.33 -27.10
CA ASP A 671 21.47 -11.54 -26.88
C ASP A 671 20.95 -10.68 -25.73
N ILE A 672 19.64 -10.44 -25.73
CA ILE A 672 18.90 -9.70 -24.70
C ILE A 672 18.60 -10.66 -23.56
N PHE A 673 19.06 -10.32 -22.36
CA PHE A 673 18.86 -11.04 -21.10
C PHE A 673 17.71 -10.41 -20.31
N TYR A 674 16.80 -11.23 -19.83
CA TYR A 674 15.73 -10.85 -18.91
C TYR A 674 16.08 -11.31 -17.51
N LEU A 675 15.76 -10.48 -16.53
CA LEU A 675 15.94 -10.75 -15.12
C LEU A 675 14.72 -10.22 -14.36
N TRP A 676 14.10 -11.08 -13.54
CA TRP A 676 12.94 -10.75 -12.72
C TRP A 676 13.12 -11.27 -11.30
N GLY A 677 12.55 -10.58 -10.32
CA GLY A 677 12.44 -11.06 -8.94
C GLY A 677 13.62 -10.70 -8.02
N LEU A 678 14.37 -9.64 -8.32
CA LEU A 678 15.32 -8.99 -7.40
C LEU A 678 14.76 -7.76 -6.69
N HIS A 679 13.57 -7.26 -7.07
CA HIS A 679 12.85 -6.21 -6.35
C HIS A 679 12.95 -6.40 -4.82
N SER A 680 13.19 -5.29 -4.11
CA SER A 680 13.35 -5.32 -2.66
C SER A 680 12.03 -5.58 -1.95
N THR A 681 10.95 -4.88 -2.33
CA THR A 681 9.61 -4.99 -1.74
C THR A 681 8.50 -4.88 -2.81
N LEU A 682 7.26 -5.19 -2.44
CA LEU A 682 6.06 -5.08 -3.30
C LEU A 682 5.62 -3.65 -3.67
N VAL A 683 6.39 -2.62 -3.34
CA VAL A 683 6.18 -1.25 -3.84
C VAL A 683 7.47 -0.60 -4.32
N SER A 684 8.59 -1.33 -4.32
CA SER A 684 9.90 -0.81 -4.74
C SER A 684 10.53 -1.67 -5.83
N SER A 685 10.76 -1.04 -6.97
CA SER A 685 11.49 -1.61 -8.11
C SER A 685 13.02 -1.50 -7.98
N GLN A 686 13.51 -0.99 -6.84
CA GLN A 686 14.92 -1.07 -6.45
C GLN A 686 15.25 -2.46 -5.87
N SER A 687 16.39 -3.04 -6.23
CA SER A 687 16.97 -4.24 -5.61
C SER A 687 18.13 -3.89 -4.66
N GLU A 688 18.63 -4.86 -3.90
CA GLU A 688 19.99 -4.75 -3.35
C GLU A 688 21.02 -4.58 -4.48
N THR A 689 22.16 -3.95 -4.18
CA THR A 689 23.21 -3.72 -5.18
C THR A 689 23.94 -5.02 -5.55
N TYR A 690 24.09 -5.26 -6.85
CA TYR A 690 24.80 -6.42 -7.41
C TYR A 690 25.60 -6.03 -8.65
N ALA A 691 26.58 -6.84 -9.04
CA ALA A 691 27.32 -6.69 -10.28
C ALA A 691 26.80 -7.69 -11.33
N LEU A 692 26.22 -7.17 -12.42
CA LEU A 692 25.86 -7.96 -13.59
C LEU A 692 27.06 -8.06 -14.54
N GLN A 693 27.28 -9.24 -15.12
CA GLN A 693 28.25 -9.47 -16.20
C GLN A 693 27.56 -10.16 -17.38
N MET A 694 27.86 -9.72 -18.60
CA MET A 694 27.38 -10.33 -19.84
C MET A 694 28.52 -10.46 -20.86
N SER A 695 28.60 -11.59 -21.57
CA SER A 695 29.50 -11.75 -22.71
C SER A 695 29.01 -10.97 -23.94
N TYR A 696 29.93 -10.49 -24.77
CA TYR A 696 29.60 -9.88 -26.06
C TYR A 696 30.19 -10.64 -27.25
N ASN A 697 29.58 -10.43 -28.41
CA ASN A 697 29.91 -11.09 -29.67
C ASN A 697 31.32 -10.72 -30.16
N ALA A 698 31.99 -11.66 -30.83
CA ALA A 698 33.28 -11.38 -31.46
C ALA A 698 33.15 -10.30 -32.55
N GLY A 699 34.21 -9.48 -32.72
CA GLY A 699 34.27 -8.45 -33.77
C GLY A 699 33.88 -7.03 -33.34
N VAL A 700 33.49 -6.81 -32.08
CA VAL A 700 33.28 -5.44 -31.55
C VAL A 700 34.60 -4.64 -31.58
N SER A 701 34.53 -3.39 -32.03
CA SER A 701 35.71 -2.55 -32.25
C SER A 701 36.44 -2.19 -30.95
N SER A 702 37.75 -2.44 -30.91
CA SER A 702 38.63 -2.04 -29.80
C SER A 702 38.60 -0.53 -29.52
N ALA A 703 38.35 0.30 -30.54
CA ALA A 703 38.18 1.75 -30.34
C ALA A 703 36.90 2.09 -29.54
N LEU A 704 35.81 1.34 -29.74
CA LEU A 704 34.56 1.53 -29.00
C LEU A 704 34.66 0.97 -27.57
N LEU A 705 35.29 -0.21 -27.42
CA LEU A 705 35.58 -0.84 -26.12
C LEU A 705 36.44 0.08 -25.25
N ASN A 706 37.55 0.59 -25.79
CA ASN A 706 38.47 1.49 -25.06
C ASN A 706 37.86 2.86 -24.74
N ALA A 707 36.88 3.33 -25.54
CA ALA A 707 36.20 4.61 -25.34
C ALA A 707 34.98 4.52 -24.39
N GLY A 708 34.69 3.36 -23.80
CA GLY A 708 33.49 3.15 -22.97
C GLY A 708 32.17 3.23 -23.74
N LYS A 709 32.21 3.18 -25.08
CA LYS A 709 31.03 3.19 -25.96
C LYS A 709 30.33 1.83 -26.06
N VAL A 710 30.89 0.81 -25.42
CA VAL A 710 30.33 -0.54 -25.26
C VAL A 710 30.10 -0.76 -23.77
N TYR A 711 28.87 -1.13 -23.40
CA TYR A 711 28.45 -1.28 -22.01
C TYR A 711 27.26 -2.25 -21.92
N ILE A 712 26.98 -2.79 -20.72
CA ILE A 712 25.66 -3.38 -20.46
C ILE A 712 24.65 -2.25 -20.49
N GLY A 713 23.77 -2.27 -21.48
CA GLY A 713 22.61 -1.41 -21.56
C GLY A 713 21.41 -2.02 -20.85
N ALA A 714 20.48 -1.16 -20.46
CA ALA A 714 19.13 -1.51 -20.05
C ALA A 714 18.13 -0.68 -20.87
N ILE A 715 16.87 -1.09 -20.92
CA ILE A 715 15.79 -0.20 -21.37
C ILE A 715 15.66 0.95 -20.35
N GLY A 716 15.46 2.18 -20.81
CA GLY A 716 15.12 3.35 -19.99
C GLY A 716 13.69 3.83 -20.23
N ASP A 717 13.21 4.79 -19.44
CA ASP A 717 11.82 5.30 -19.40
C ASP A 717 11.22 5.64 -20.79
N GLY A 718 12.05 6.11 -21.72
CA GLY A 718 11.66 6.42 -23.11
C GLY A 718 11.63 5.22 -24.06
N GLY A 719 11.75 3.98 -23.56
CA GLY A 719 11.89 2.75 -24.35
C GLY A 719 13.25 2.55 -25.04
N GLY A 720 14.15 3.54 -24.97
CA GLY A 720 15.48 3.46 -25.56
C GLY A 720 16.48 2.69 -24.70
N TRP A 721 17.49 2.08 -25.34
CA TRP A 721 18.63 1.50 -24.63
C TRP A 721 19.53 2.59 -24.05
N VAL A 722 19.67 2.62 -22.72
CA VAL A 722 20.58 3.47 -21.95
C VAL A 722 21.66 2.62 -21.29
N ASN A 723 22.76 3.21 -20.81
CA ASN A 723 23.74 2.49 -19.99
C ASN A 723 23.08 2.06 -18.67
N ALA A 724 23.15 0.77 -18.32
CA ALA A 724 22.51 0.23 -17.12
C ALA A 724 23.00 0.92 -15.84
N ALA A 725 24.28 1.28 -15.77
CA ALA A 725 24.82 2.02 -14.63
C ALA A 725 24.27 3.45 -14.47
N SER A 726 23.64 4.00 -15.52
CA SER A 726 22.95 5.30 -15.52
C SER A 726 21.46 5.22 -15.21
N ALA A 727 20.86 4.02 -15.22
CA ALA A 727 19.46 3.78 -14.85
C ALA A 727 19.30 3.31 -13.38
N ASN A 728 20.38 3.36 -12.60
CA ASN A 728 20.38 3.01 -11.19
C ASN A 728 19.60 4.00 -10.32
N PHE A 729 19.07 3.48 -9.22
CA PHE A 729 18.63 4.28 -8.08
C PHE A 729 19.86 4.83 -7.34
N GLY A 730 20.41 5.93 -7.85
CA GLY A 730 21.61 6.58 -7.33
C GLY A 730 22.93 6.00 -7.86
N GLY A 731 24.03 6.31 -7.17
CA GLY A 731 25.39 6.06 -7.69
C GLY A 731 25.83 7.13 -8.70
N THR A 732 26.90 6.85 -9.45
CA THR A 732 27.36 7.73 -10.54
C THR A 732 28.03 6.89 -11.63
N PRO A 733 27.69 7.06 -12.91
CA PRO A 733 28.32 6.34 -14.02
C PRO A 733 29.83 6.56 -14.10
N VAL A 734 30.62 5.51 -13.82
CA VAL A 734 32.09 5.51 -13.92
C VAL A 734 32.55 4.35 -14.78
N PHE A 735 33.24 4.64 -15.89
CA PHE A 735 33.78 3.62 -16.78
C PHE A 735 35.14 3.07 -16.29
N VAL A 736 35.31 1.75 -16.39
CA VAL A 736 36.57 1.03 -16.13
C VAL A 736 36.89 0.09 -17.30
N LEU A 737 38.07 0.24 -17.89
CA LEU A 737 38.61 -0.72 -18.86
C LEU A 737 39.39 -1.81 -18.10
N GLY A 738 38.76 -2.97 -17.91
CA GLY A 738 39.31 -4.09 -17.14
C GLY A 738 38.24 -5.00 -16.54
N ALA A 739 38.70 -6.03 -15.81
CA ALA A 739 37.84 -6.94 -15.06
C ALA A 739 37.11 -6.23 -13.89
N TRP A 740 35.95 -6.75 -13.51
CA TRP A 740 35.22 -6.29 -12.33
C TRP A 740 36.01 -6.54 -11.03
N ASN A 741 35.84 -5.65 -10.05
CA ASN A 741 36.40 -5.75 -8.71
C ASN A 741 35.31 -5.46 -7.67
N SER A 742 35.28 -6.21 -6.57
CA SER A 742 34.28 -6.09 -5.51
C SER A 742 34.33 -4.78 -4.71
N SER A 743 35.38 -3.96 -4.88
CA SER A 743 35.47 -2.61 -4.33
C SER A 743 34.79 -1.53 -5.18
N TYR A 744 34.33 -1.85 -6.39
CA TYR A 744 33.69 -0.88 -7.28
C TYR A 744 32.25 -0.55 -6.84
N PRO A 745 31.92 0.74 -6.61
CA PRO A 745 30.60 1.16 -6.11
C PRO A 745 29.50 1.13 -7.18
N LEU A 746 28.25 1.28 -6.73
CA LEU A 746 27.06 1.45 -7.57
C LEU A 746 27.28 2.54 -8.65
N GLY A 747 26.96 2.21 -9.90
CA GLY A 747 27.21 3.06 -11.06
C GLY A 747 28.57 2.85 -11.73
N THR A 748 29.47 2.03 -11.16
CA THR A 748 30.67 1.62 -11.91
C THR A 748 30.28 0.59 -12.98
N TYR A 749 30.77 0.76 -14.20
CA TYR A 749 30.61 -0.17 -15.31
C TYR A 749 31.91 -0.34 -16.07
N GLY A 750 32.05 -1.42 -16.82
CA GLY A 750 33.31 -1.69 -17.51
C GLY A 750 33.26 -2.81 -18.53
N VAL A 751 34.42 -3.02 -19.13
CA VAL A 751 34.65 -4.00 -20.20
C VAL A 751 35.97 -4.73 -19.92
N ASP A 752 35.89 -6.04 -19.78
CA ASP A 752 37.05 -6.93 -19.79
C ASP A 752 37.27 -7.48 -21.20
N VAL A 753 38.18 -6.82 -21.92
CA VAL A 753 38.54 -7.17 -23.30
C VAL A 753 39.28 -8.51 -23.38
N ALA A 754 39.92 -8.97 -22.30
CA ALA A 754 40.63 -10.25 -22.29
C ALA A 754 39.69 -11.45 -22.19
N ASN A 755 38.57 -11.29 -21.47
CA ASN A 755 37.55 -12.34 -21.29
C ASN A 755 36.30 -12.16 -22.17
N GLY A 756 36.19 -11.07 -22.95
CA GLY A 756 35.07 -10.84 -23.86
C GLY A 756 33.75 -10.51 -23.16
N VAL A 757 33.80 -9.83 -22.01
CA VAL A 757 32.63 -9.52 -21.18
C VAL A 757 32.53 -8.03 -20.85
N ALA A 758 31.30 -7.53 -20.80
CA ALA A 758 30.96 -6.25 -20.17
C ALA A 758 30.36 -6.50 -18.79
N TRP A 759 30.44 -5.52 -17.90
CA TRP A 759 29.86 -5.58 -16.55
C TRP A 759 29.35 -4.23 -16.07
N ALA A 760 28.40 -4.24 -15.14
CA ALA A 760 27.85 -3.05 -14.50
C ALA A 760 27.43 -3.34 -13.05
N VAL A 761 27.71 -2.43 -12.12
CA VAL A 761 27.22 -2.48 -10.74
C VAL A 761 25.90 -1.73 -10.66
N VAL A 762 24.82 -2.48 -10.40
CA VAL A 762 23.42 -2.03 -10.53
C VAL A 762 22.56 -2.37 -9.32
N ASN A 763 21.37 -1.76 -9.20
CA ASN A 763 20.43 -1.98 -8.10
C ASN A 763 18.95 -2.02 -8.55
N TYR A 764 18.68 -2.71 -9.66
CA TYR A 764 17.33 -3.02 -10.18
C TYR A 764 17.40 -4.30 -11.04
N ASP A 765 16.28 -4.99 -11.27
CA ASP A 765 16.16 -6.01 -12.32
C ASP A 765 15.46 -5.45 -13.57
N GLY A 766 15.44 -6.21 -14.67
CA GLY A 766 15.06 -5.63 -15.95
C GLY A 766 15.51 -6.42 -17.18
N VAL A 767 15.49 -5.70 -18.30
CA VAL A 767 15.87 -6.19 -19.62
C VAL A 767 17.22 -5.59 -20.01
N PHE A 768 18.24 -6.43 -20.15
CA PHE A 768 19.64 -6.06 -20.33
C PHE A 768 20.21 -6.61 -21.65
N ALA A 769 21.19 -5.92 -22.22
CA ALA A 769 22.00 -6.43 -23.34
C ALA A 769 23.35 -5.73 -23.35
N VAL A 770 24.42 -6.34 -23.85
CA VAL A 770 25.61 -5.55 -24.19
C VAL A 770 25.29 -4.75 -25.44
N THR A 771 25.43 -3.42 -25.36
CA THR A 771 25.11 -2.50 -26.45
C THR A 771 26.33 -1.69 -26.87
N GLN A 772 26.39 -1.28 -28.13
CA GLN A 772 27.41 -0.34 -28.65
C GLN A 772 26.78 0.96 -29.15
N THR A 773 27.49 2.07 -28.96
CA THR A 773 27.14 3.40 -29.50
C THR A 773 28.16 3.84 -30.54
N SER A 774 27.71 4.60 -31.55
CA SER A 774 28.54 5.16 -32.63
C SER A 774 29.41 6.31 -32.14
#